data_AF-A0A556CA92-F1
#
_entry.id   AF-A0A556CA92-F1
#
_cell.length_a   1.000
_cell.length_b   1.000
_cell.length_c   1.000
_cell.angle_alpha   90.00
_cell.angle_beta   90.00
_cell.angle_gamma   90.00
#
_symmetry.space_group_name_H-M   'P 1'
#
loop_
_entity.id
_entity.type
_entity.pdbx_description
1 polymer ?
#
loop_
_entity_poly.entity_id
_entity_poly.type
_entity_poly.pdbx_seq_one_letter_code
_entity_poly.pdbx_strand_id
1 'polypeptide(L)'
;MKDSEVKRRQDQIGQRVQELKSLRTSQKALRDHTNSGYFLDGLLGHHPYLVQARTRAEYLERYESFAGPVEDKISSLIAESQKLPVVTGQRWDTRRDLRIGIIADRFLFDSLKDAAHFVPIDPDGSEEQMEELDLLLITSAWRGLDDEWFNVALSGSPARYSLETSIVPLARERGIPIAFYSKEDPPNYARFASLATLADHVFTSAIECVPRYRSYLGPEVPVSVLPFAVNYVHHNPLGCMRHQEREFVFAGSWLEHKYPERKSAALRIFDGLLEAGADLTIVDRNLELDDERFANPERYLFPERYLPHLHRPLDHEVLLGLQRLLPVSINLNSVTASQSMYANRVIELQAMGTYIVSNYNAGMNSLHPQVCIPDSVLDMKQTYQALTRSSIRQAQVAGIRHAFTDNTAFDRIDTIAEAMGLSSGAPEHTVYVTGLSAHEFEEFRATQTYAGQVESLDTVGDSHAAGPDGDVVLDLAGSAWAGPHLVQDAVNAFRYSDVDEVLIHPIDSADDLFEYADRAERSGSEADNRQIRATWARQGTRLGEIEDVPRAALAIASDLIADRVESITVSAEPEISIVVPVYNNGPHLKFKCFESLRRSSIFDRAEVLLIDDGSTDLETVAILNELDRAYPNVRVHRFPPGGSGSASRPRNKGLELTRTPYVTYLDPDNEQTNDGFAELLAMVKDNDYQFAIGNMVRFKDKRITVKNAPILQPVVGEDGELGDNALSRVKFQPMSIQALVADTRWLKSLGIYQPVGAVGQDSYFFQQMLFHANRIGLTNTAIHTYYAAVTNSTVNAIGPRFYEKYLPLEEHRATWLRDVGLLEDYNAKRLEPFVKGWFVKKLDFVAPEDQAACRALIRHLTRFYGKSTWTDPDLATFHSTAHG
;
A
#
# COMPACT_ATOMS: atom_id res chain seq x y z
N MET A 1 42.93 38.48 -1.76
CA MET A 1 41.60 38.96 -2.21
C MET A 1 40.89 39.54 -1.00
N LYS A 2 40.28 40.73 -1.10
CA LYS A 2 39.50 41.30 0.01
C LYS A 2 38.21 40.49 0.18
N ASP A 3 37.72 40.29 1.40
CA ASP A 3 36.50 39.50 1.68
C ASP A 3 35.26 39.99 0.91
N SER A 4 35.20 41.30 0.61
CA SER A 4 34.16 41.89 -0.23
C SER A 4 34.18 41.40 -1.68
N GLU A 5 35.36 41.06 -2.21
CA GLU A 5 35.54 40.56 -3.56
C GLU A 5 35.22 39.06 -3.66
N VAL A 6 35.49 38.30 -2.59
CA VAL A 6 35.05 36.90 -2.43
C VAL A 6 33.52 36.82 -2.41
N LYS A 7 32.87 37.65 -1.57
CA LYS A 7 31.41 37.69 -1.46
C LYS A 7 30.74 38.07 -2.79
N ARG A 8 31.25 39.10 -3.47
CA ARG A 8 30.73 39.50 -4.80
C ARG A 8 30.85 38.38 -5.82
N ARG A 9 31.94 37.61 -5.81
CA ARG A 9 32.10 36.44 -6.71
C ARG A 9 31.18 35.29 -6.32
N GLN A 10 30.97 35.03 -5.03
CA GLN A 10 30.01 34.03 -4.55
C GLN A 10 28.58 34.39 -4.97
N ASP A 11 28.17 35.65 -4.85
CA ASP A 11 26.86 36.13 -5.28
C ASP A 11 26.69 36.01 -6.80
N GLN A 12 27.71 36.38 -7.59
CA GLN A 12 27.72 36.22 -9.05
C GLN A 12 27.65 34.75 -9.48
N ILE A 13 28.38 33.85 -8.81
CA ILE A 13 28.30 32.41 -9.04
C ILE A 13 26.90 31.90 -8.67
N GLY A 14 26.34 32.35 -7.54
CA GLY A 14 24.99 32.00 -7.10
C GLY A 14 23.92 32.38 -8.13
N GLN A 15 23.95 33.62 -8.63
CA GLN A 15 23.06 34.09 -9.70
C GLN A 15 23.22 33.25 -10.98
N ARG A 16 24.45 32.97 -11.40
CA ARG A 16 24.72 32.20 -12.63
C ARG A 16 24.33 30.73 -12.50
N VAL A 17 24.46 30.14 -11.31
CA VAL A 17 23.93 28.81 -11.00
C VAL A 17 22.41 28.80 -11.06
N GLN A 18 21.75 29.84 -10.55
CA GLN A 18 20.29 29.97 -10.61
C GLN A 18 19.80 30.15 -12.06
N GLU A 19 20.50 30.96 -12.85
CA GLU A 19 20.24 31.13 -14.29
C GLU A 19 20.43 29.81 -15.07
N LEU A 20 21.53 29.09 -14.84
CA LEU A 20 21.76 27.77 -15.46
C LEU A 20 20.72 26.73 -15.06
N LYS A 21 20.26 26.75 -13.81
CA LYS A 21 19.17 25.89 -13.34
C LYS A 21 17.86 26.24 -14.08
N SER A 22 17.54 27.53 -14.18
CA SER A 22 16.37 28.02 -14.92
C SER A 22 16.42 27.58 -16.38
N LEU A 23 17.53 27.82 -17.08
CA LEU A 23 17.72 27.42 -18.47
C LEU A 23 17.61 25.90 -18.67
N ARG A 24 18.17 25.08 -17.78
CA ARG A 24 18.01 23.62 -17.83
C ARG A 24 16.57 23.19 -17.65
N THR A 25 15.83 23.83 -16.73
CA THR A 25 14.40 23.58 -16.54
C THR A 25 13.61 23.95 -17.79
N SER A 26 13.86 25.12 -18.38
CA SER A 26 13.22 25.56 -19.62
C SER A 26 13.55 24.63 -20.80
N GLN A 27 14.81 24.21 -20.94
CA GLN A 27 15.23 23.26 -21.96
C GLN A 27 14.51 21.91 -21.81
N LYS A 28 14.40 21.41 -20.57
CA LYS A 28 13.66 20.19 -20.28
C LYS A 28 12.18 20.35 -20.61
N ALA A 29 11.54 21.42 -20.16
CA ALA A 29 10.13 21.69 -20.43
C ALA A 29 9.83 21.78 -21.92
N LEU A 30 10.71 22.44 -22.69
CA LEU A 30 10.61 22.52 -24.14
C LEU A 30 10.76 21.15 -24.80
N ARG A 31 11.74 20.34 -24.37
CA ARG A 31 11.94 18.98 -24.87
C ARG A 31 10.73 18.09 -24.58
N ASP A 32 10.19 18.16 -23.36
CA ASP A 32 9.02 17.39 -22.95
C ASP A 32 7.79 17.81 -23.78
N HIS A 33 7.64 19.10 -24.06
CA HIS A 33 6.59 19.63 -24.95
C HIS A 33 6.74 19.11 -26.38
N THR A 34 7.91 19.29 -27.01
CA THR A 34 8.13 18.90 -28.41
C THR A 34 8.06 17.39 -28.66
N ASN A 35 8.19 16.58 -27.61
CA ASN A 35 8.06 15.13 -27.68
C ASN A 35 6.66 14.62 -27.30
N SER A 36 5.73 15.50 -26.94
CA SER A 36 4.39 15.11 -26.52
C SER A 36 3.45 14.85 -27.70
N GLY A 37 2.45 13.99 -27.50
CA GLY A 37 1.34 13.80 -28.45
C GLY A 37 0.65 15.11 -28.78
N TYR A 38 0.43 15.98 -27.78
CA TYR A 38 -0.10 17.33 -27.97
C TYR A 38 0.70 18.15 -29.00
N PHE A 39 2.02 18.20 -28.90
CA PHE A 39 2.81 18.94 -29.90
C PHE A 39 2.73 18.29 -31.29
N LEU A 40 2.72 16.96 -31.36
CA LEU A 40 2.55 16.24 -32.62
C LEU A 40 1.18 16.52 -33.24
N ASP A 41 0.11 16.54 -32.46
CA ASP A 41 -1.25 16.87 -32.89
C ASP A 41 -1.34 18.30 -33.41
N GLY A 42 -0.68 19.24 -32.73
CA GLY A 42 -0.52 20.60 -33.21
C GLY A 42 0.24 20.67 -34.54
N LEU A 43 1.30 19.87 -34.72
CA LEU A 43 2.07 19.79 -35.96
C LEU A 43 1.24 19.19 -37.11
N LEU A 44 0.38 18.22 -36.79
CA LEU A 44 -0.55 17.57 -37.73
C LEU A 44 -1.79 18.43 -38.03
N GLY A 45 -1.94 19.59 -37.37
CA GLY A 45 -3.02 20.53 -37.61
C GLY A 45 -4.34 20.19 -36.89
N HIS A 46 -4.29 19.31 -35.88
CA HIS A 46 -5.46 18.99 -35.04
C HIS A 46 -5.81 20.16 -34.09
N HIS A 47 -4.84 21.01 -33.74
CA HIS A 47 -5.06 22.28 -33.03
C HIS A 47 -3.94 23.29 -33.38
N PRO A 48 -4.13 24.60 -33.12
CA PRO A 48 -3.18 25.63 -33.58
C PRO A 48 -1.98 25.89 -32.64
N TYR A 49 -1.95 25.30 -31.45
CA TYR A 49 -0.98 25.64 -30.39
C TYR A 49 0.35 24.86 -30.45
N LEU A 50 1.35 25.41 -31.13
CA LEU A 50 2.71 24.82 -31.20
C LEU A 50 3.67 25.31 -30.11
N VAL A 51 3.48 26.53 -29.62
CA VAL A 51 4.35 27.18 -28.62
C VAL A 51 3.61 27.24 -27.29
N GLN A 52 4.26 26.90 -26.19
CA GLN A 52 3.68 26.98 -24.84
C GLN A 52 3.17 28.39 -24.50
N ALA A 53 2.08 28.44 -23.72
CA ALA A 53 1.48 29.64 -23.17
C ALA A 53 2.48 30.36 -22.26
N ARG A 54 2.53 31.69 -22.38
CA ARG A 54 3.42 32.55 -21.61
C ARG A 54 2.74 33.14 -20.38
N THR A 55 1.42 33.14 -20.36
CA THR A 55 0.60 33.70 -19.29
C THR A 55 -0.51 32.72 -18.91
N ARG A 56 -1.04 32.86 -17.69
CA ARG A 56 -2.22 32.08 -17.26
C ARG A 56 -3.44 32.36 -18.14
N ALA A 57 -3.64 33.61 -18.57
CA ALA A 57 -4.74 33.96 -19.47
C ALA A 57 -4.66 33.21 -20.81
N GLU A 58 -3.47 33.16 -21.44
CA GLU A 58 -3.25 32.36 -22.65
C GLU A 58 -3.49 30.86 -22.41
N TYR A 59 -3.12 30.34 -21.23
CA TYR A 59 -3.37 28.94 -20.87
C TYR A 59 -4.87 28.64 -20.76
N LEU A 60 -5.63 29.51 -20.09
CA LEU A 60 -7.08 29.35 -19.92
C LEU A 60 -7.82 29.47 -21.25
N GLU A 61 -7.42 30.40 -22.12
CA GLU A 61 -7.97 30.49 -23.49
C GLU A 61 -7.77 29.18 -24.27
N ARG A 62 -6.59 28.57 -24.14
CA ARG A 62 -6.31 27.26 -24.76
C ARG A 62 -7.15 26.16 -24.13
N TYR A 63 -7.29 26.13 -22.81
CA TYR A 63 -8.16 25.17 -22.13
C TYR A 63 -9.58 25.18 -22.72
N GLU A 64 -10.18 26.37 -22.88
CA GLU A 64 -11.54 26.50 -23.43
C GLU A 64 -11.68 25.88 -24.84
N SER A 65 -10.62 25.88 -25.65
CA SER A 65 -10.63 25.25 -26.98
C SER A 65 -10.66 23.72 -26.94
N PHE A 66 -10.28 23.10 -25.82
CA PHE A 66 -10.26 21.64 -25.62
C PHE A 66 -11.37 21.15 -24.68
N ALA A 67 -12.02 22.04 -23.93
CA ALA A 67 -12.89 21.67 -22.82
C ALA A 67 -14.15 20.92 -23.25
N GLY A 68 -14.77 21.30 -24.37
CA GLY A 68 -16.09 20.80 -24.81
C GLY A 68 -16.25 19.27 -24.76
N PRO A 69 -15.39 18.47 -25.44
CA PRO A 69 -15.48 17.01 -25.40
C PRO A 69 -15.37 16.40 -24.00
N VAL A 70 -14.50 16.96 -23.14
CA VAL A 70 -14.32 16.45 -21.77
C VAL A 70 -15.51 16.84 -20.89
N GLU A 71 -16.05 18.05 -21.04
CA GLU A 71 -17.23 18.54 -20.31
C GLU A 71 -18.49 17.76 -20.69
N ASP A 72 -18.70 17.47 -21.97
CA ASP A 72 -19.81 16.64 -22.44
C ASP A 72 -19.73 15.22 -21.86
N LYS A 73 -18.52 14.62 -21.88
CA LYS A 73 -18.26 13.30 -21.31
C LYS A 73 -18.54 13.27 -19.80
N ILE A 74 -17.97 14.21 -19.05
CA ILE A 74 -18.14 14.28 -17.60
C ILE A 74 -19.59 14.59 -17.24
N SER A 75 -20.29 15.43 -17.99
CA SER A 75 -21.73 15.69 -17.79
C SER A 75 -22.56 14.42 -17.96
N SER A 76 -22.26 13.58 -18.96
CA SER A 76 -22.92 12.28 -19.15
C SER A 76 -22.66 11.34 -17.97
N LEU A 77 -21.41 11.22 -17.52
CA LEU A 77 -21.04 10.38 -16.38
C LEU A 77 -21.64 10.88 -15.06
N ILE A 78 -21.77 12.19 -14.87
CA ILE A 78 -22.48 12.77 -13.72
C ILE A 78 -23.97 12.41 -13.77
N ALA A 79 -24.61 12.50 -14.94
CA ALA A 79 -26.02 12.11 -15.08
C ALA A 79 -26.25 10.61 -14.81
N GLU A 80 -25.25 9.77 -15.08
CA GLU A 80 -25.26 8.36 -14.71
C GLU A 80 -25.03 8.15 -13.20
N SER A 81 -24.07 8.87 -12.61
CA SER A 81 -23.75 8.72 -11.19
C SER A 81 -24.90 9.15 -10.26
N GLN A 82 -25.73 10.08 -10.73
CA GLN A 82 -26.98 10.47 -10.05
C GLN A 82 -28.03 9.36 -9.96
N LYS A 83 -27.90 8.30 -10.77
CA LYS A 83 -28.78 7.12 -10.73
C LYS A 83 -28.27 6.03 -9.80
N LEU A 84 -27.07 6.20 -9.21
CA LEU A 84 -26.54 5.25 -8.25
C LEU A 84 -27.45 5.16 -7.02
N PRO A 85 -27.53 4.00 -6.36
CA PRO A 85 -28.31 3.87 -5.16
C PRO A 85 -27.82 4.86 -4.08
N VAL A 86 -28.78 5.40 -3.35
CA VAL A 86 -28.53 6.28 -2.22
C VAL A 86 -28.54 5.45 -0.95
N VAL A 87 -27.58 5.73 -0.07
CA VAL A 87 -27.53 5.13 1.26
C VAL A 87 -28.64 5.73 2.12
N THR A 88 -29.48 4.88 2.70
CA THR A 88 -30.58 5.30 3.59
C THR A 88 -30.22 5.16 5.07
N GLY A 89 -29.19 4.36 5.37
CA GLY A 89 -28.72 4.03 6.70
C GLY A 89 -27.79 2.82 6.64
N GLN A 90 -27.48 2.26 7.82
CA GLN A 90 -26.82 0.97 7.98
C GLN A 90 -27.29 0.30 9.29
N ARG A 91 -27.06 -1.01 9.45
CA ARG A 91 -27.62 -1.78 10.57
C ARG A 91 -26.62 -2.19 11.64
N TRP A 92 -25.36 -2.33 11.27
CA TRP A 92 -24.33 -2.89 12.13
C TRP A 92 -23.87 -1.91 13.22
N ASP A 93 -23.53 -0.68 12.85
CA ASP A 93 -23.03 0.30 13.81
C ASP A 93 -24.17 1.14 14.38
N THR A 94 -24.18 1.41 15.69
CA THR A 94 -25.04 2.46 16.26
C THR A 94 -24.20 3.70 16.54
N ARG A 95 -24.83 4.88 16.50
CA ARG A 95 -24.14 6.11 16.95
C ARG A 95 -23.69 5.89 18.39
N ARG A 96 -22.38 6.07 18.63
CA ARG A 96 -21.77 5.85 19.94
C ARG A 96 -22.37 6.80 20.98
N ASP A 97 -22.58 6.30 22.19
CA ASP A 97 -23.15 7.04 23.32
C ASP A 97 -22.06 7.93 23.95
N LEU A 98 -21.50 8.81 23.12
CA LEU A 98 -20.45 9.76 23.46
C LEU A 98 -20.79 11.13 22.90
N ARG A 99 -20.81 12.13 23.77
CA ARG A 99 -20.93 13.54 23.44
C ARG A 99 -19.53 14.15 23.36
N ILE A 100 -19.07 14.39 22.14
CA ILE A 100 -17.69 14.81 21.86
C ILE A 100 -17.68 16.26 21.38
N GLY A 101 -17.08 17.15 22.19
CA GLY A 101 -16.74 18.50 21.75
C GLY A 101 -15.62 18.42 20.72
N ILE A 102 -15.74 19.10 19.57
CA ILE A 102 -14.74 19.00 18.50
C ILE A 102 -14.28 20.36 17.97
N ILE A 103 -12.96 20.48 17.77
CA ILE A 103 -12.32 21.57 17.02
C ILE A 103 -11.62 20.95 15.80
N ALA A 104 -12.21 21.14 14.61
CA ALA A 104 -11.74 20.52 13.37
C ALA A 104 -12.03 21.37 12.14
N ASP A 105 -11.38 21.02 11.03
CA ASP A 105 -11.82 21.48 9.72
C ASP A 105 -13.03 20.67 9.22
N ARG A 106 -13.72 21.23 8.21
CA ARG A 106 -14.93 20.66 7.62
C ARG A 106 -14.76 19.20 7.19
N PHE A 107 -13.65 18.87 6.52
CA PHE A 107 -13.42 17.53 5.98
C PHE A 107 -13.31 16.48 7.08
N LEU A 108 -12.54 16.77 8.14
CA LEU A 108 -12.42 15.83 9.25
C LEU A 108 -13.75 15.69 10.00
N PHE A 109 -14.46 16.81 10.24
CA PHE A 109 -15.75 16.77 10.90
C PHE A 109 -16.76 15.93 10.13
N ASP A 110 -16.89 16.14 8.81
CA ASP A 110 -17.80 15.37 7.97
C ASP A 110 -17.44 13.87 7.92
N SER A 111 -16.16 13.53 8.08
CA SER A 111 -15.73 12.12 8.16
C SER A 111 -16.12 11.43 9.48
N LEU A 112 -16.43 12.16 10.55
CA LEU A 112 -16.69 11.58 11.88
C LEU A 112 -18.10 11.83 12.41
N LYS A 113 -18.80 12.88 11.94
CA LYS A 113 -20.04 13.39 12.55
C LYS A 113 -21.15 12.36 12.76
N ASP A 114 -21.20 11.31 11.94
CA ASP A 114 -22.23 10.28 12.01
C ASP A 114 -21.90 9.16 13.02
N ALA A 115 -20.66 9.08 13.49
CA ALA A 115 -20.21 8.03 14.41
C ALA A 115 -20.53 8.28 15.89
N ALA A 116 -20.63 9.54 16.32
CA ALA A 116 -20.91 9.94 17.70
C ALA A 116 -21.71 11.25 17.75
N HIS A 117 -22.07 11.70 18.95
CA HIS A 117 -22.74 12.99 19.15
C HIS A 117 -21.71 14.12 19.20
N PHE A 118 -21.38 14.69 18.04
CA PHE A 118 -20.40 15.78 17.95
C PHE A 118 -21.01 17.16 18.22
N VAL A 119 -20.33 17.94 19.07
CA VAL A 119 -20.64 19.35 19.37
C VAL A 119 -19.48 20.23 18.88
N PRO A 120 -19.63 20.99 17.79
CA PRO A 120 -18.62 21.95 17.37
C PRO A 120 -18.37 22.99 18.46
N ILE A 121 -17.09 23.21 18.81
CA ILE A 121 -16.68 24.18 19.82
C ILE A 121 -16.17 25.43 19.14
N ASP A 122 -16.74 26.58 19.43
CA ASP A 122 -16.30 27.88 18.93
C ASP A 122 -15.20 28.50 19.80
N PRO A 123 -14.41 29.47 19.29
CA PRO A 123 -13.42 30.18 20.09
C PRO A 123 -14.03 30.90 21.30
N ASP A 124 -15.26 31.38 21.20
CA ASP A 124 -16.01 32.01 22.30
C ASP A 124 -16.86 30.98 23.09
N GLY A 125 -16.49 29.70 22.99
CA GLY A 125 -17.28 28.55 23.44
C GLY A 125 -17.99 28.76 24.78
N SER A 126 -19.31 28.61 24.76
CA SER A 126 -20.16 28.86 25.91
C SER A 126 -20.13 27.69 26.91
N GLU A 127 -20.57 27.95 28.14
CA GLU A 127 -20.83 26.91 29.13
C GLU A 127 -21.85 25.86 28.65
N GLU A 128 -22.74 26.23 27.72
CA GLU A 128 -23.73 25.34 27.11
C GLU A 128 -23.07 24.36 26.11
N GLN A 129 -22.11 24.82 25.29
CA GLN A 129 -21.36 23.94 24.37
C GLN A 129 -20.52 22.90 25.11
N MET A 130 -20.17 23.16 26.38
CA MET A 130 -19.39 22.27 27.25
C MET A 130 -20.27 21.44 28.20
N GLU A 131 -21.59 21.50 28.06
CA GLU A 131 -22.53 20.77 28.92
C GLU A 131 -22.62 19.30 28.49
N GLU A 132 -22.44 18.40 29.48
CA GLU A 132 -22.51 16.95 29.29
C GLU A 132 -21.57 16.43 28.19
N LEU A 133 -20.37 17.01 28.05
CA LEU A 133 -19.35 16.43 27.17
C LEU A 133 -18.59 15.31 27.89
N ASP A 134 -18.39 14.20 27.20
CA ASP A 134 -17.56 13.09 27.66
C ASP A 134 -16.09 13.27 27.26
N LEU A 135 -15.84 14.03 26.19
CA LEU A 135 -14.52 14.23 25.61
C LEU A 135 -14.44 15.56 24.85
N LEU A 136 -13.31 16.26 24.95
CA LEU A 136 -12.94 17.34 24.04
C LEU A 136 -11.85 16.88 23.06
N LEU A 137 -12.17 16.83 21.77
CA LEU A 137 -11.26 16.47 20.69
C LEU A 137 -10.75 17.71 19.94
N ILE A 138 -9.48 18.05 20.18
CA ILE A 138 -8.77 19.12 19.47
C ILE A 138 -8.02 18.49 18.31
N THR A 139 -8.09 19.07 17.11
CA THR A 139 -7.42 18.49 15.94
C THR A 139 -6.44 19.47 15.28
N SER A 140 -5.51 18.97 14.47
CA SER A 140 -4.66 19.81 13.63
C SER A 140 -5.49 20.43 12.50
N ALA A 141 -6.07 21.60 12.76
CA ALA A 141 -6.88 22.36 11.82
C ALA A 141 -6.21 23.70 11.48
N TRP A 142 -6.15 24.04 10.19
CA TRP A 142 -5.67 25.35 9.75
C TRP A 142 -6.74 26.43 9.90
N ARG A 143 -8.00 26.01 9.81
CA ARG A 143 -9.23 26.81 9.90
C ARG A 143 -10.30 25.97 10.58
N GLY A 144 -11.26 26.63 11.23
CA GLY A 144 -12.44 25.98 11.80
C GLY A 144 -13.46 25.58 10.72
N LEU A 145 -14.65 25.18 11.16
CA LEU A 145 -15.75 24.80 10.29
C LEU A 145 -16.21 25.97 9.41
N ASP A 146 -16.23 27.17 9.99
CA ASP A 146 -16.65 28.45 9.44
C ASP A 146 -15.53 29.52 9.61
N ASP A 147 -14.27 29.07 9.49
CA ASP A 147 -13.03 29.84 9.64
C ASP A 147 -12.76 30.43 11.06
N GLU A 148 -13.55 30.06 12.07
CA GLU A 148 -13.46 30.56 13.45
C GLU A 148 -12.14 30.20 14.16
N TRP A 149 -11.55 29.03 13.84
CA TRP A 149 -10.25 28.58 14.37
C TRP A 149 -9.04 28.96 13.51
N PHE A 150 -9.15 30.01 12.69
CA PHE A 150 -8.06 30.44 11.82
C PHE A 150 -6.75 30.70 12.59
N ASN A 151 -5.66 30.07 12.15
CA ASN A 151 -4.33 30.15 12.77
C ASN A 151 -4.26 29.66 14.24
N VAL A 152 -5.12 28.73 14.68
CA VAL A 152 -5.02 28.14 16.03
C VAL A 152 -3.66 27.48 16.31
N ALA A 153 -2.96 27.00 15.26
CA ALA A 153 -1.60 26.45 15.37
C ALA A 153 -0.53 27.49 15.76
N LEU A 154 -0.78 28.78 15.52
CA LEU A 154 0.18 29.85 15.78
C LEU A 154 0.07 30.34 17.22
N SER A 155 1.12 30.12 18.03
CA SER A 155 1.21 30.70 19.38
C SER A 155 0.99 32.21 19.36
N GLY A 156 0.06 32.68 20.20
CA GLY A 156 -0.31 34.09 20.31
C GLY A 156 -1.36 34.57 19.30
N SER A 157 -1.91 33.71 18.43
CA SER A 157 -3.11 34.06 17.65
C SER A 157 -4.32 34.21 18.58
N PRO A 158 -5.34 35.01 18.23
CA PRO A 158 -6.56 35.14 19.03
C PRO A 158 -7.25 33.79 19.29
N ALA A 159 -7.34 32.93 18.27
CA ALA A 159 -7.88 31.59 18.39
C ALA A 159 -7.08 30.73 19.38
N ARG A 160 -5.74 30.75 19.28
CA ARG A 160 -4.88 30.02 20.23
C ARG A 160 -4.98 30.54 21.65
N TYR A 161 -5.06 31.87 21.81
CA TYR A 161 -5.27 32.51 23.11
C TYR A 161 -6.57 32.03 23.74
N SER A 162 -7.69 32.07 23.00
CA SER A 162 -8.98 31.61 23.54
C SER A 162 -8.97 30.12 23.91
N LEU A 163 -8.33 29.28 23.09
CA LEU A 163 -8.14 27.86 23.40
C LEU A 163 -7.42 27.65 24.74
N GLU A 164 -6.32 28.39 24.96
CA GLU A 164 -5.47 28.26 26.15
C GLU A 164 -6.06 28.91 27.40
N THR A 165 -6.83 30.00 27.26
CA THR A 165 -7.31 30.79 28.41
C THR A 165 -8.77 30.53 28.79
N SER A 166 -9.57 29.96 27.89
CA SER A 166 -11.01 29.83 28.09
C SER A 166 -11.46 28.37 27.91
N ILE A 167 -11.28 27.81 26.72
CA ILE A 167 -11.80 26.48 26.37
C ILE A 167 -11.15 25.36 27.17
N VAL A 168 -9.82 25.28 27.17
CA VAL A 168 -9.10 24.22 27.90
C VAL A 168 -9.31 24.35 29.42
N PRO A 169 -9.14 25.52 30.05
CA PRO A 169 -9.44 25.67 31.47
C PRO A 169 -10.86 25.26 31.86
N LEU A 170 -11.87 25.61 31.07
CA LEU A 170 -13.27 25.23 31.31
C LEU A 170 -13.47 23.71 31.22
N ALA A 171 -12.89 23.06 30.21
CA ALA A 171 -12.92 21.59 30.09
C ALA A 171 -12.28 20.92 31.32
N ARG A 172 -11.13 21.44 31.78
CA ARG A 172 -10.44 20.94 32.97
C ARG A 172 -11.24 21.14 34.27
N GLU A 173 -11.88 22.29 34.44
CA GLU A 173 -12.75 22.57 35.59
C GLU A 173 -13.92 21.60 35.69
N ARG A 174 -14.48 21.20 34.54
CA ARG A 174 -15.58 20.24 34.45
C ARG A 174 -15.14 18.78 34.44
N GLY A 175 -13.84 18.50 34.51
CA GLY A 175 -13.31 17.14 34.47
C GLY A 175 -13.44 16.45 33.11
N ILE A 176 -13.62 17.22 32.03
CA ILE A 176 -13.72 16.68 30.66
C ILE A 176 -12.30 16.34 30.18
N PRO A 177 -12.02 15.08 29.80
CA PRO A 177 -10.72 14.70 29.28
C PRO A 177 -10.49 15.30 27.88
N ILE A 178 -9.23 15.55 27.53
CA ILE A 178 -8.86 16.26 26.30
C ILE A 178 -7.97 15.36 25.43
N ALA A 179 -8.42 15.08 24.21
CA ALA A 179 -7.61 14.40 23.19
C ALA A 179 -7.10 15.42 22.16
N PHE A 180 -5.86 15.23 21.70
CA PHE A 180 -5.34 15.96 20.53
C PHE A 180 -5.06 15.00 19.37
N TYR A 181 -5.65 15.25 18.20
CA TYR A 181 -5.41 14.48 16.97
C TYR A 181 -4.70 15.29 15.89
N SER A 182 -3.45 14.93 15.60
CA SER A 182 -2.66 15.49 14.50
C SER A 182 -2.83 14.65 13.23
N LYS A 183 -3.77 15.05 12.36
CA LYS A 183 -3.99 14.43 11.04
C LYS A 183 -2.99 14.87 9.96
N GLU A 184 -2.29 15.97 10.22
CA GLU A 184 -1.38 16.64 9.27
C GLU A 184 0.09 16.15 9.39
N ASP A 185 0.33 15.14 10.22
CA ASP A 185 1.64 14.54 10.39
C ASP A 185 2.01 13.61 9.22
N PRO A 186 3.31 13.39 8.94
CA PRO A 186 4.47 14.09 9.51
C PRO A 186 4.78 15.51 8.97
N PRO A 187 4.28 16.01 7.80
CA PRO A 187 4.72 17.29 7.25
C PRO A 187 4.58 18.50 8.18
N ASN A 188 3.52 18.53 8.99
CA ASN A 188 3.18 19.71 9.78
C ASN A 188 3.37 19.53 11.29
N TYR A 189 4.05 18.46 11.74
CA TYR A 189 4.37 18.21 13.15
C TYR A 189 4.83 19.47 13.90
N ALA A 190 5.84 20.18 13.35
CA ALA A 190 6.44 21.32 14.01
C ALA A 190 5.49 22.53 14.15
N ARG A 191 4.40 22.57 13.38
CA ARG A 191 3.38 23.62 13.44
C ARG A 191 2.34 23.36 14.52
N PHE A 192 2.00 22.10 14.76
CA PHE A 192 0.90 21.72 15.65
C PHE A 192 1.37 21.06 16.96
N ALA A 193 2.65 20.69 17.09
CA ALA A 193 3.14 19.97 18.26
C ALA A 193 2.87 20.67 19.60
N SER A 194 2.87 22.01 19.64
CA SER A 194 2.53 22.78 20.84
C SER A 194 1.06 22.67 21.26
N LEU A 195 0.14 22.29 20.36
CA LEU A 195 -1.24 22.00 20.76
C LEU A 195 -1.32 20.74 21.61
N ALA A 196 -0.44 19.77 21.35
CA ALA A 196 -0.42 18.47 22.02
C ALA A 196 -0.12 18.57 23.53
N THR A 197 0.48 19.67 24.00
CA THR A 197 0.75 19.89 25.44
C THR A 197 -0.52 20.15 26.25
N LEU A 198 -1.66 20.37 25.59
CA LEU A 198 -2.95 20.62 26.24
C LEU A 198 -3.74 19.33 26.50
N ALA A 199 -3.35 18.23 25.87
CA ALA A 199 -4.10 16.98 25.85
C ALA A 199 -3.62 15.96 26.88
N ASP A 200 -4.55 15.12 27.31
CA ASP A 200 -4.31 13.93 28.13
C ASP A 200 -3.82 12.76 27.28
N HIS A 201 -4.22 12.72 26.01
CA HIS A 201 -3.78 11.72 25.05
C HIS A 201 -3.54 12.35 23.68
N VAL A 202 -2.50 11.89 22.98
CA VAL A 202 -2.15 12.39 21.65
C VAL A 202 -2.29 11.29 20.61
N PHE A 203 -3.07 11.59 19.57
CA PHE A 203 -3.19 10.78 18.38
C PHE A 203 -2.43 11.43 17.23
N THR A 204 -1.71 10.63 16.44
CA THR A 204 -1.03 11.09 15.22
C THR A 204 -1.37 10.17 14.06
N SER A 205 -1.52 10.72 12.85
CA SER A 205 -1.69 9.92 11.63
C SER A 205 -0.41 9.18 11.22
N ALA A 206 0.75 9.56 11.76
CA ALA A 206 2.06 9.04 11.37
C ALA A 206 2.78 8.36 12.53
N ILE A 207 3.00 7.05 12.45
CA ILE A 207 3.72 6.28 13.46
C ILE A 207 5.14 6.81 13.69
N GLU A 208 5.76 7.41 12.67
CA GLU A 208 7.08 8.04 12.77
C GLU A 208 7.09 9.28 13.70
N CYS A 209 5.92 9.87 13.97
CA CYS A 209 5.77 10.97 14.90
C CYS A 209 5.60 10.52 16.35
N VAL A 210 5.26 9.25 16.63
CA VAL A 210 5.08 8.74 17.99
C VAL A 210 6.35 8.95 18.85
N PRO A 211 7.57 8.56 18.42
CA PRO A 211 8.78 8.83 19.19
C PRO A 211 9.08 10.33 19.37
N ARG A 212 8.67 11.17 18.40
CA ARG A 212 8.89 12.62 18.43
C ARG A 212 8.01 13.27 19.50
N TYR A 213 6.72 12.92 19.54
CA TYR A 213 5.81 13.38 20.59
C TYR A 213 6.23 12.90 21.97
N ARG A 214 6.61 11.62 22.14
CA ARG A 214 7.11 11.10 23.42
C ARG A 214 8.34 11.87 23.92
N SER A 215 9.23 12.23 23.01
CA SER A 215 10.41 13.05 23.33
C SER A 215 10.05 14.51 23.66
N TYR A 216 8.98 15.04 23.06
CA TYR A 216 8.54 16.42 23.24
C TYR A 216 7.70 16.63 24.51
N LEU A 217 6.82 15.67 24.85
CA LEU A 217 5.84 15.76 25.94
C LEU A 217 6.32 15.09 27.24
N GLY A 218 7.26 14.14 27.15
CA GLY A 218 7.64 13.27 28.26
C GLY A 218 6.76 12.00 28.35
N PRO A 219 7.00 11.13 29.35
CA PRO A 219 6.37 9.81 29.43
C PRO A 219 4.91 9.83 29.92
N GLU A 220 4.45 10.93 30.52
CA GLU A 220 3.13 11.02 31.18
C GLU A 220 1.96 11.13 30.21
N VAL A 221 2.19 11.64 28.99
CA VAL A 221 1.13 11.80 27.96
C VAL A 221 1.25 10.64 26.98
N PRO A 222 0.30 9.69 26.94
CA PRO A 222 0.35 8.59 26.01
C PRO A 222 0.16 9.09 24.56
N VAL A 223 0.80 8.38 23.63
CA VAL A 223 0.78 8.71 22.20
C VAL A 223 0.45 7.47 21.39
N SER A 224 -0.63 7.53 20.63
CA SER A 224 -1.13 6.46 19.77
C SER A 224 -1.21 6.89 18.30
N VAL A 225 -1.24 5.91 17.39
CA VAL A 225 -1.51 6.15 15.98
C VAL A 225 -3.02 6.09 15.74
N LEU A 226 -3.56 7.05 15.00
CA LEU A 226 -4.96 7.05 14.57
C LEU A 226 -5.04 7.26 13.05
N PRO A 227 -5.31 6.19 12.28
CA PRO A 227 -5.50 6.29 10.83
C PRO A 227 -6.76 7.09 10.48
N PHE A 228 -6.89 7.46 9.20
CA PHE A 228 -8.13 8.05 8.71
C PHE A 228 -9.29 7.05 8.72
N ALA A 229 -10.51 7.57 8.57
CA ALA A 229 -11.76 6.81 8.56
C ALA A 229 -12.58 7.09 7.30
N VAL A 230 -13.47 6.14 6.99
CA VAL A 230 -14.58 6.35 6.06
C VAL A 230 -15.88 6.56 6.81
N ASN A 231 -16.66 7.51 6.32
CA ASN A 231 -18.05 7.68 6.69
C ASN A 231 -18.94 7.03 5.63
N TYR A 232 -19.72 6.01 6.00
CA TYR A 232 -20.57 5.24 5.09
C TYR A 232 -21.60 6.10 4.34
N VAL A 233 -22.01 7.23 4.91
CA VAL A 233 -22.94 8.18 4.27
C VAL A 233 -22.35 8.72 2.96
N HIS A 234 -21.05 9.03 2.97
CA HIS A 234 -20.34 9.65 1.84
C HIS A 234 -19.53 8.63 1.03
N HIS A 235 -19.04 7.57 1.67
CA HIS A 235 -18.14 6.58 1.08
C HIS A 235 -18.76 5.20 1.25
N ASN A 236 -19.43 4.70 0.22
CA ASN A 236 -20.05 3.37 0.20
C ASN A 236 -19.98 2.78 -1.21
N PRO A 237 -20.06 1.45 -1.37
CA PRO A 237 -19.85 0.80 -2.65
C PRO A 237 -21.12 0.71 -3.50
N LEU A 238 -22.23 1.33 -3.08
CA LEU A 238 -23.53 1.13 -3.74
C LEU A 238 -23.47 1.58 -5.21
N GLY A 239 -23.69 0.62 -6.12
CA GLY A 239 -23.67 0.75 -7.58
C GLY A 239 -22.27 0.88 -8.21
N CYS A 240 -21.18 0.62 -7.47
CA CYS A 240 -19.80 0.84 -7.96
C CYS A 240 -19.37 -0.06 -9.13
N MET A 241 -20.08 -1.17 -9.36
CA MET A 241 -19.80 -2.12 -10.43
C MET A 241 -20.77 -2.00 -11.61
N ARG A 242 -21.59 -0.95 -11.66
CA ARG A 242 -22.55 -0.71 -12.74
C ARG A 242 -21.86 -0.33 -14.04
N HIS A 243 -20.92 0.62 -13.97
CA HIS A 243 -20.17 1.11 -15.12
C HIS A 243 -19.09 0.11 -15.54
N GLN A 244 -19.04 -0.23 -16.83
CA GLN A 244 -18.16 -1.29 -17.36
C GLN A 244 -17.01 -0.78 -18.21
N GLU A 245 -17.04 0.48 -18.61
CA GLU A 245 -15.95 1.08 -19.38
C GLU A 245 -14.74 1.36 -18.48
N ARG A 246 -13.59 1.67 -19.09
CA ARG A 246 -12.29 1.78 -18.41
C ARG A 246 -11.73 3.19 -18.43
N GLU A 247 -12.52 4.15 -17.96
CA GLU A 247 -12.09 5.54 -17.76
C GLU A 247 -11.24 5.67 -16.50
N PHE A 248 -10.19 6.47 -16.61
CA PHE A 248 -9.30 6.81 -15.52
C PHE A 248 -9.57 8.25 -15.10
N VAL A 249 -9.98 8.46 -13.84
CA VAL A 249 -10.17 9.79 -13.29
C VAL A 249 -9.09 10.13 -12.26
N PHE A 250 -8.47 11.31 -12.41
CA PHE A 250 -7.67 11.92 -11.37
C PHE A 250 -8.33 13.22 -10.92
N ALA A 251 -8.53 13.40 -9.61
CA ALA A 251 -9.05 14.66 -9.07
C ALA A 251 -8.09 15.24 -8.04
N GLY A 252 -7.37 16.29 -8.40
CA GLY A 252 -6.37 16.86 -7.53
C GLY A 252 -5.60 18.03 -8.13
N SER A 253 -4.56 18.45 -7.42
CA SER A 253 -3.75 19.61 -7.81
C SER A 253 -2.43 19.21 -8.47
N TRP A 254 -2.00 19.99 -9.46
CA TRP A 254 -0.60 20.09 -9.84
C TRP A 254 0.15 21.01 -8.88
N LEU A 255 1.37 20.66 -8.48
CA LEU A 255 2.09 21.36 -7.42
C LEU A 255 3.50 21.71 -7.88
N GLU A 256 3.67 22.69 -8.76
CA GLU A 256 4.97 22.94 -9.41
C GLU A 256 6.08 23.29 -8.40
N HIS A 257 5.70 23.94 -7.31
CA HIS A 257 6.60 24.45 -6.26
C HIS A 257 6.93 23.44 -5.14
N LYS A 258 6.25 22.28 -5.05
CA LYS A 258 6.44 21.30 -3.96
C LYS A 258 6.26 19.84 -4.42
N TYR A 259 6.82 18.90 -3.65
CA TYR A 259 6.72 17.44 -3.89
C TYR A 259 7.15 16.98 -5.30
N PRO A 260 8.44 17.14 -5.67
CA PRO A 260 8.93 16.74 -7.00
C PRO A 260 8.71 15.26 -7.32
N GLU A 261 8.76 14.38 -6.31
CA GLU A 261 8.50 12.94 -6.50
C GLU A 261 7.05 12.66 -6.88
N ARG A 262 6.08 13.35 -6.26
CA ARG A 262 4.66 13.26 -6.60
C ARG A 262 4.41 13.68 -8.05
N LYS A 263 5.01 14.80 -8.48
CA LYS A 263 4.94 15.25 -9.89
C LYS A 263 5.55 14.23 -10.85
N SER A 264 6.73 13.70 -10.52
CA SER A 264 7.38 12.69 -11.35
C SER A 264 6.57 11.40 -11.44
N ALA A 265 5.78 11.04 -10.42
CA ALA A 265 4.87 9.92 -10.47
C ALA A 265 3.62 10.22 -11.30
N ALA A 266 3.03 11.41 -11.14
CA ALA A 266 1.92 11.87 -11.96
C ALA A 266 2.24 11.78 -13.46
N LEU A 267 3.42 12.29 -13.87
CA LEU A 267 3.88 12.18 -15.26
C LEU A 267 3.97 10.72 -15.73
N ARG A 268 4.57 9.83 -14.92
CA ARG A 268 4.71 8.41 -15.28
C ARG A 268 3.35 7.73 -15.50
N ILE A 269 2.38 8.03 -14.63
CA ILE A 269 1.03 7.46 -14.70
C ILE A 269 0.27 8.07 -15.89
N PHE A 270 0.19 9.40 -15.99
CA PHE A 270 -0.59 10.05 -17.05
C PHE A 270 -0.01 9.76 -18.43
N ASP A 271 1.31 9.94 -18.62
CA ASP A 271 1.95 9.69 -19.91
C ASP A 271 1.84 8.20 -20.29
N GLY A 272 1.97 7.28 -19.32
CA GLY A 272 1.82 5.84 -19.56
C GLY A 272 0.40 5.44 -20.00
N LEU A 273 -0.63 6.05 -19.39
CA LEU A 273 -2.02 5.86 -19.78
C LEU A 273 -2.30 6.40 -21.19
N LEU A 274 -1.84 7.63 -21.48
CA LEU A 274 -2.03 8.24 -22.79
C LEU A 274 -1.29 7.48 -23.90
N GLU A 275 -0.06 7.02 -23.65
CA GLU A 275 0.69 6.17 -24.59
C GLU A 275 0.06 4.78 -24.81
N ALA A 276 -0.80 4.34 -23.90
CA ALA A 276 -1.57 3.11 -24.02
C ALA A 276 -2.94 3.32 -24.69
N GLY A 277 -3.32 4.57 -24.98
CA GLY A 277 -4.63 4.94 -25.52
C GLY A 277 -5.76 4.82 -24.50
N ALA A 278 -5.46 4.95 -23.20
CA ALA A 278 -6.46 4.94 -22.15
C ALA A 278 -7.26 6.26 -22.13
N ASP A 279 -8.53 6.20 -21.73
CA ASP A 279 -9.35 7.39 -21.53
C ASP A 279 -9.06 8.02 -20.16
N LEU A 280 -8.25 9.07 -20.16
CA LEU A 280 -7.86 9.81 -18.96
C LEU A 280 -8.65 11.12 -18.84
N THR A 281 -9.18 11.39 -17.65
CA THR A 281 -9.68 12.71 -17.26
C THR A 281 -9.04 13.21 -15.97
N ILE A 282 -8.61 14.46 -15.98
CA ILE A 282 -8.02 15.16 -14.85
C ILE A 282 -8.96 16.29 -14.44
N VAL A 283 -9.61 16.13 -13.28
CA VAL A 283 -10.38 17.18 -12.61
C VAL A 283 -9.39 18.07 -11.85
N ASP A 284 -9.04 19.21 -12.44
CA ASP A 284 -8.12 20.17 -11.84
C ASP A 284 -8.86 21.04 -10.82
N ARG A 285 -8.59 20.80 -9.53
CA ARG A 285 -9.21 21.54 -8.42
C ARG A 285 -8.80 23.02 -8.36
N ASN A 286 -7.76 23.41 -9.08
CA ASN A 286 -7.16 24.75 -8.99
C ASN A 286 -7.25 25.54 -10.30
N LEU A 287 -7.92 25.01 -11.33
CA LEU A 287 -8.00 25.67 -12.64
C LEU A 287 -8.61 27.09 -12.51
N GLU A 288 -9.64 27.21 -11.67
CA GLU A 288 -10.43 28.43 -11.45
C GLU A 288 -9.98 29.23 -10.20
N LEU A 289 -8.74 29.06 -9.73
CA LEU A 289 -8.23 29.87 -8.61
C LEU A 289 -8.31 31.38 -8.93
N ASP A 290 -8.71 32.14 -7.91
CA ASP A 290 -8.82 33.61 -7.93
C ASP A 290 -7.44 34.27 -7.84
N ASP A 291 -7.08 35.03 -8.88
CA ASP A 291 -5.79 35.74 -8.99
C ASP A 291 -5.62 36.83 -7.92
N GLU A 292 -6.72 37.35 -7.35
CA GLU A 292 -6.66 38.37 -6.29
C GLU A 292 -6.36 37.76 -4.91
N ARG A 293 -6.81 36.52 -4.68
CA ARG A 293 -6.67 35.82 -3.39
C ARG A 293 -5.43 34.95 -3.31
N PHE A 294 -4.97 34.40 -4.43
CA PHE A 294 -3.87 33.44 -4.47
C PHE A 294 -2.67 33.98 -5.25
N ALA A 295 -1.56 34.18 -4.55
CA ALA A 295 -0.31 34.59 -5.20
C ALA A 295 0.28 33.46 -6.08
N ASN A 296 0.68 33.83 -7.30
CA ASN A 296 1.31 32.96 -8.31
C ASN A 296 0.48 31.69 -8.62
N PRO A 297 -0.80 31.81 -9.03
CA PRO A 297 -1.69 30.67 -9.26
C PRO A 297 -1.23 29.78 -10.43
N GLU A 298 -0.40 30.30 -11.34
CA GLU A 298 0.20 29.55 -12.45
C GLU A 298 1.02 28.34 -12.01
N ARG A 299 1.51 28.31 -10.76
CA ARG A 299 2.25 27.17 -10.19
C ARG A 299 1.37 25.93 -9.94
N TYR A 300 0.06 26.04 -10.14
CA TYR A 300 -0.91 24.96 -9.98
C TYR A 300 -1.46 24.43 -11.30
N LEU A 301 -1.09 25.04 -12.43
CA LEU A 301 -1.55 24.61 -13.75
C LEU A 301 -0.87 23.30 -14.16
N PHE A 302 -1.65 22.38 -14.71
CA PHE A 302 -1.10 21.16 -15.31
C PHE A 302 -0.33 21.50 -16.59
N PRO A 303 0.69 20.69 -16.96
CA PRO A 303 1.36 20.82 -18.25
C PRO A 303 0.36 20.82 -19.42
N GLU A 304 0.58 21.69 -20.42
CA GLU A 304 -0.36 21.90 -21.54
C GLU A 304 -0.68 20.64 -22.34
N ARG A 305 0.23 19.66 -22.36
CA ARG A 305 0.00 18.36 -22.99
C ARG A 305 -1.20 17.59 -22.42
N TYR A 306 -1.72 18.00 -21.27
CA TYR A 306 -2.90 17.42 -20.66
C TYR A 306 -4.18 18.25 -20.87
N LEU A 307 -4.13 19.42 -21.52
CA LEU A 307 -5.31 20.25 -21.80
C LEU A 307 -6.47 19.47 -22.43
N PRO A 308 -6.26 18.58 -23.42
CA PRO A 308 -7.32 17.75 -24.00
C PRO A 308 -8.00 16.78 -23.03
N HIS A 309 -7.48 16.65 -21.81
CA HIS A 309 -7.91 15.71 -20.78
C HIS A 309 -8.33 16.42 -19.48
N LEU A 310 -8.25 17.75 -19.42
CA LEU A 310 -8.60 18.51 -18.22
C LEU A 310 -10.11 18.76 -18.15
N HIS A 311 -10.61 18.72 -16.93
CA HIS A 311 -11.93 19.20 -16.56
C HIS A 311 -11.77 20.23 -15.43
N ARG A 312 -12.64 21.25 -15.43
CA ARG A 312 -12.75 22.23 -14.35
C ARG A 312 -13.07 21.59 -12.98
N PRO A 313 -12.91 22.31 -11.86
CA PRO A 313 -13.26 21.78 -10.55
C PRO A 313 -14.71 21.27 -10.50
N LEU A 314 -14.95 20.21 -9.74
CA LEU A 314 -16.28 19.68 -9.45
C LEU A 314 -16.60 19.88 -7.98
N ASP A 315 -17.88 20.10 -7.68
CA ASP A 315 -18.40 20.05 -6.32
C ASP A 315 -18.09 18.70 -5.66
N HIS A 316 -17.87 18.72 -4.34
CA HIS A 316 -17.35 17.56 -3.62
C HIS A 316 -18.24 16.32 -3.76
N GLU A 317 -19.55 16.45 -3.54
CA GLU A 317 -20.52 15.35 -3.65
C GLU A 317 -20.63 14.81 -5.08
N VAL A 318 -20.58 15.70 -6.09
CA VAL A 318 -20.60 15.30 -7.50
C VAL A 318 -19.34 14.49 -7.84
N LEU A 319 -18.18 14.92 -7.34
CA LEU A 319 -16.93 14.21 -7.52
C LEU A 319 -16.95 12.83 -6.83
N LEU A 320 -17.49 12.72 -5.62
CA LEU A 320 -17.63 11.43 -4.93
C LEU A 320 -18.55 10.49 -5.72
N GLY A 321 -19.70 10.98 -6.19
CA GLY A 321 -20.60 10.20 -7.05
C GLY A 321 -19.92 9.70 -8.32
N LEU A 322 -19.17 10.56 -9.01
CA LEU A 322 -18.39 10.19 -10.19
C LEU A 322 -17.34 9.11 -9.88
N GLN A 323 -16.59 9.26 -8.77
CA GLN A 323 -15.56 8.29 -8.40
C GLN A 323 -16.12 6.96 -7.93
N ARG A 324 -17.31 6.96 -7.32
CA ARG A 324 -18.05 5.73 -7.00
C ARG A 324 -18.57 5.03 -8.24
N LEU A 325 -19.03 5.76 -9.26
CA LEU A 325 -19.47 5.18 -10.53
C LEU A 325 -18.30 4.52 -11.29
N LEU A 326 -17.17 5.22 -11.38
CA LEU A 326 -16.06 4.81 -12.25
C LEU A 326 -15.23 3.68 -11.61
N PRO A 327 -14.87 2.63 -12.37
CA PRO A 327 -14.16 1.48 -11.83
C PRO A 327 -12.72 1.78 -11.47
N VAL A 328 -12.12 2.85 -12.01
CA VAL A 328 -10.70 3.18 -11.80
C VAL A 328 -10.50 4.65 -11.44
N SER A 329 -9.73 4.90 -10.38
CA SER A 329 -9.31 6.24 -9.96
C SER A 329 -7.81 6.31 -9.70
N ILE A 330 -7.24 7.47 -9.98
CA ILE A 330 -5.83 7.77 -9.71
C ILE A 330 -5.73 8.53 -8.38
N ASN A 331 -4.85 8.08 -7.50
CA ASN A 331 -4.50 8.78 -6.26
C ASN A 331 -3.00 9.14 -6.27
N LEU A 332 -2.63 10.31 -5.72
CA LEU A 332 -1.23 10.73 -5.62
C LEU A 332 -0.87 11.20 -4.21
N ASN A 333 -0.05 10.40 -3.53
CA ASN A 333 0.53 10.64 -2.22
C ASN A 333 1.67 11.68 -2.26
N SER A 334 1.63 12.63 -1.31
CA SER A 334 2.73 13.59 -1.07
C SER A 334 3.74 13.08 -0.04
N VAL A 335 3.30 12.21 0.87
CA VAL A 335 4.14 11.51 1.85
C VAL A 335 4.40 10.11 1.29
N THR A 336 5.66 9.73 1.10
CA THR A 336 6.03 8.44 0.46
C THR A 336 6.62 7.45 1.45
N ALA A 337 7.23 7.91 2.53
CA ALA A 337 8.01 7.07 3.44
C ALA A 337 7.26 6.62 4.71
N SER A 338 6.08 7.17 5.00
CA SER A 338 5.35 6.84 6.23
C SER A 338 4.66 5.49 6.13
N GLN A 339 4.68 4.73 7.23
CA GLN A 339 4.07 3.41 7.39
C GLN A 339 2.59 3.45 7.75
N SER A 340 2.09 4.59 8.23
CA SER A 340 0.66 4.74 8.59
C SER A 340 -0.01 5.94 7.92
N MET A 341 0.76 6.96 7.52
CA MET A 341 0.23 8.14 6.82
C MET A 341 0.30 7.96 5.30
N TYR A 342 -0.87 7.97 4.67
CA TYR A 342 -1.09 8.10 3.23
C TYR A 342 -2.31 8.98 2.98
N ALA A 343 -2.57 9.37 1.73
CA ALA A 343 -3.72 10.22 1.41
C ALA A 343 -5.04 9.52 1.80
N ASN A 344 -5.93 10.21 2.53
CA ASN A 344 -7.23 9.65 2.93
C ASN A 344 -8.02 9.09 1.74
N ARG A 345 -7.88 9.73 0.58
CA ARG A 345 -8.47 9.32 -0.70
C ARG A 345 -8.23 7.84 -1.05
N VAL A 346 -7.15 7.21 -0.56
CA VAL A 346 -6.91 5.76 -0.75
C VAL A 346 -8.02 4.94 -0.11
N ILE A 347 -8.36 5.21 1.14
CA ILE A 347 -9.37 4.45 1.88
C ILE A 347 -10.79 4.87 1.44
N GLU A 348 -11.01 6.17 1.15
CA GLU A 348 -12.28 6.66 0.59
C GLU A 348 -12.64 5.98 -0.75
N LEU A 349 -11.68 5.86 -1.68
CA LEU A 349 -11.89 5.18 -2.97
C LEU A 349 -12.13 3.68 -2.80
N GLN A 350 -11.46 3.05 -1.84
CA GLN A 350 -11.69 1.63 -1.54
C GLN A 350 -13.10 1.38 -1.00
N ALA A 351 -13.59 2.23 -0.08
CA ALA A 351 -14.98 2.14 0.40
C ALA A 351 -16.01 2.38 -0.71
N MET A 352 -15.68 3.21 -1.70
CA MET A 352 -16.52 3.42 -2.89
C MET A 352 -16.40 2.32 -3.94
N GLY A 353 -15.58 1.28 -3.71
CA GLY A 353 -15.41 0.17 -4.63
C GLY A 353 -14.66 0.54 -5.89
N THR A 354 -13.59 1.34 -5.79
CA THR A 354 -12.79 1.77 -6.95
C THR A 354 -11.43 1.07 -6.98
N TYR A 355 -10.97 0.63 -8.16
CA TYR A 355 -9.59 0.20 -8.38
C TYR A 355 -8.66 1.42 -8.37
N ILE A 356 -7.57 1.34 -7.61
CA ILE A 356 -6.71 2.51 -7.38
C ILE A 356 -5.37 2.32 -8.09
N VAL A 357 -5.02 3.31 -8.92
CA VAL A 357 -3.65 3.51 -9.41
C VAL A 357 -3.01 4.62 -8.60
N SER A 358 -1.85 4.37 -8.00
CA SER A 358 -1.17 5.37 -7.17
C SER A 358 0.35 5.35 -7.26
N ASN A 359 1.00 6.39 -6.74
CA ASN A 359 2.44 6.39 -6.54
C ASN A 359 2.80 5.72 -5.21
N TYR A 360 4.04 5.26 -5.11
CA TYR A 360 4.52 4.56 -3.91
C TYR A 360 4.35 5.39 -2.63
N ASN A 361 3.73 4.76 -1.65
CA ASN A 361 3.75 5.12 -0.24
C ASN A 361 3.97 3.83 0.57
N ALA A 362 4.80 3.89 1.61
CA ALA A 362 5.24 2.71 2.34
C ALA A 362 4.11 2.01 3.12
N GLY A 363 3.27 2.78 3.83
CA GLY A 363 2.09 2.26 4.53
C GLY A 363 1.06 1.71 3.56
N MET A 364 0.79 2.43 2.47
CA MET A 364 -0.14 1.98 1.43
C MET A 364 0.31 0.68 0.78
N ASN A 365 1.60 0.52 0.46
CA ASN A 365 2.12 -0.72 -0.10
C ASN A 365 2.01 -1.90 0.88
N SER A 366 2.10 -1.64 2.18
CA SER A 366 2.06 -2.68 3.21
C SER A 366 0.64 -3.09 3.59
N LEU A 367 -0.28 -2.12 3.65
CA LEU A 367 -1.65 -2.32 4.11
C LEU A 367 -2.64 -2.58 2.96
N HIS A 368 -2.36 -2.06 1.75
CA HIS A 368 -3.26 -2.12 0.59
C HIS A 368 -2.53 -2.69 -0.65
N PRO A 369 -2.08 -3.97 -0.63
CA PRO A 369 -1.36 -4.57 -1.75
C PRO A 369 -2.14 -4.55 -3.07
N GLN A 370 -3.47 -4.54 -3.02
CA GLN A 370 -4.40 -4.38 -4.15
C GLN A 370 -4.32 -3.02 -4.85
N VAL A 371 -3.68 -2.01 -4.26
CA VAL A 371 -3.43 -0.73 -4.94
C VAL A 371 -2.29 -0.90 -5.94
N CYS A 372 -2.53 -0.52 -7.19
CA CYS A 372 -1.55 -0.58 -8.25
C CYS A 372 -0.52 0.55 -8.11
N ILE A 373 0.78 0.21 -8.18
CA ILE A 373 1.88 1.17 -7.96
C ILE A 373 2.87 1.13 -9.13
N PRO A 374 2.50 1.62 -10.31
CA PRO A 374 3.38 1.60 -11.48
C PRO A 374 4.64 2.45 -11.26
N ASP A 375 5.80 1.91 -11.64
CA ASP A 375 7.09 2.56 -11.43
C ASP A 375 7.60 3.35 -12.65
N SER A 376 7.04 3.12 -13.83
CA SER A 376 7.47 3.79 -15.07
C SER A 376 6.33 3.98 -16.06
N VAL A 377 6.56 4.79 -17.10
CA VAL A 377 5.62 4.96 -18.23
C VAL A 377 5.33 3.61 -18.90
N LEU A 378 6.37 2.81 -19.14
CA LEU A 378 6.23 1.48 -19.73
C LEU A 378 5.43 0.53 -18.82
N ASP A 379 5.72 0.56 -17.52
CA ASP A 379 5.03 -0.29 -16.53
C ASP A 379 3.55 0.07 -16.40
N MET A 380 3.20 1.37 -16.40
CA MET A 380 1.80 1.80 -16.45
C MET A 380 1.13 1.36 -17.75
N LYS A 381 1.80 1.51 -18.90
CA LYS A 381 1.27 1.08 -20.20
C LYS A 381 0.97 -0.42 -20.23
N GLN A 382 1.90 -1.25 -19.78
CA GLN A 382 1.72 -2.71 -19.72
C GLN A 382 0.67 -3.10 -18.69
N THR A 383 0.61 -2.40 -17.56
CA THR A 383 -0.43 -2.60 -16.56
C THR A 383 -1.81 -2.32 -17.12
N TYR A 384 -2.00 -1.22 -17.84
CA TYR A 384 -3.28 -0.93 -18.52
C TYR A 384 -3.65 -2.03 -19.52
N GLN A 385 -2.68 -2.49 -20.33
CA GLN A 385 -2.91 -3.52 -21.34
C GLN A 385 -3.30 -4.88 -20.73
N ALA A 386 -2.75 -5.21 -19.57
CA ALA A 386 -3.05 -6.45 -18.86
C ALA A 386 -4.27 -6.36 -17.93
N LEU A 387 -4.79 -5.15 -17.68
CA LEU A 387 -5.88 -4.93 -16.74
C LEU A 387 -7.18 -5.54 -17.27
N THR A 388 -7.67 -6.56 -16.58
CA THR A 388 -8.93 -7.24 -16.90
C THR A 388 -10.06 -6.77 -15.98
N ARG A 389 -11.31 -6.99 -16.40
CA ARG A 389 -12.48 -6.76 -15.54
C ARG A 389 -12.41 -7.59 -14.25
N SER A 390 -11.91 -8.83 -14.36
CA SER A 390 -11.75 -9.73 -13.21
C SER A 390 -10.73 -9.18 -12.20
N SER A 391 -9.55 -8.75 -12.65
CA SER A 391 -8.52 -8.18 -11.76
C SER A 391 -9.00 -6.88 -11.10
N ILE A 392 -9.77 -6.05 -11.82
CA ILE A 392 -10.40 -4.84 -11.26
C ILE A 392 -11.35 -5.24 -10.13
N ARG A 393 -12.30 -6.15 -10.40
CA ARG A 393 -13.29 -6.59 -9.39
C ARG A 393 -12.64 -7.20 -8.15
N GLN A 394 -11.63 -8.05 -8.33
CA GLN A 394 -10.89 -8.66 -7.21
C GLN A 394 -10.30 -7.60 -6.28
N ALA A 395 -9.68 -6.56 -6.84
CA ALA A 395 -9.13 -5.47 -6.06
C ALA A 395 -10.22 -4.55 -5.46
N GLN A 396 -11.33 -4.32 -6.17
CA GLN A 396 -12.48 -3.56 -5.63
C GLN A 396 -13.08 -4.26 -4.41
N VAL A 397 -13.39 -5.56 -4.49
CA VAL A 397 -13.96 -6.32 -3.36
C VAL A 397 -12.98 -6.37 -2.19
N ALA A 398 -11.68 -6.62 -2.44
CA ALA A 398 -10.67 -6.58 -1.39
C ALA A 398 -10.58 -5.19 -0.72
N GLY A 399 -10.68 -4.11 -1.51
CA GLY A 399 -10.69 -2.75 -1.00
C GLY A 399 -11.92 -2.42 -0.17
N ILE A 400 -13.12 -2.78 -0.63
CA ILE A 400 -14.38 -2.59 0.12
C ILE A 400 -14.28 -3.32 1.46
N ARG A 401 -13.85 -4.58 1.43
CA ARG A 401 -13.66 -5.38 2.64
C ARG A 401 -12.73 -4.68 3.61
N HIS A 402 -11.54 -4.29 3.16
CA HIS A 402 -10.58 -3.63 4.01
C HIS A 402 -11.12 -2.31 4.59
N ALA A 403 -11.81 -1.50 3.78
CA ALA A 403 -12.35 -0.22 4.23
C ALA A 403 -13.45 -0.38 5.31
N PHE A 404 -14.27 -1.41 5.22
CA PHE A 404 -15.39 -1.63 6.15
C PHE A 404 -15.10 -2.62 7.28
N THR A 405 -13.98 -3.34 7.28
CA THR A 405 -13.64 -4.24 8.41
C THR A 405 -13.23 -3.46 9.66
N ASP A 406 -12.38 -2.44 9.53
CA ASP A 406 -11.78 -1.74 10.68
C ASP A 406 -11.39 -0.27 10.39
N ASN A 407 -11.93 0.32 9.32
CA ASN A 407 -11.59 1.67 8.88
C ASN A 407 -12.77 2.64 8.81
N THR A 408 -13.88 2.34 9.49
CA THR A 408 -15.02 3.24 9.57
C THR A 408 -14.81 4.36 10.59
N ALA A 409 -15.61 5.41 10.49
CA ALA A 409 -15.67 6.48 11.48
C ALA A 409 -15.96 5.95 12.89
N PHE A 410 -16.84 4.94 13.01
CA PHE A 410 -17.17 4.28 14.27
C PHE A 410 -15.95 3.62 14.90
N ASP A 411 -15.16 2.88 14.12
CA ASP A 411 -13.93 2.23 14.61
C ASP A 411 -12.93 3.26 15.17
N ARG A 412 -12.88 4.48 14.60
CA ARG A 412 -12.01 5.56 15.11
C ARG A 412 -12.52 6.14 16.41
N ILE A 413 -13.83 6.27 16.58
CA ILE A 413 -14.41 6.70 17.85
C ILE A 413 -14.16 5.64 18.92
N ASP A 414 -14.32 4.36 18.61
CA ASP A 414 -14.03 3.27 19.55
C ASP A 414 -12.55 3.27 19.96
N THR A 415 -11.63 3.44 19.00
CA THR A 415 -10.19 3.58 19.26
C THR A 415 -9.88 4.77 20.17
N ILE A 416 -10.53 5.92 19.93
CA ILE A 416 -10.35 7.11 20.77
C ILE A 416 -10.91 6.86 22.17
N ALA A 417 -12.13 6.32 22.27
CA ALA A 417 -12.79 6.05 23.54
C ALA A 417 -11.97 5.09 24.41
N GLU A 418 -11.52 3.96 23.84
CA GLU A 418 -10.69 2.97 24.54
C GLU A 418 -9.39 3.61 25.07
N ALA A 419 -8.69 4.38 24.22
CA ALA A 419 -7.46 5.05 24.60
C ALA A 419 -7.67 6.13 25.70
N MET A 420 -8.86 6.74 25.74
CA MET A 420 -9.26 7.72 26.76
C MET A 420 -9.87 7.06 28.01
N GLY A 421 -10.03 5.74 28.04
CA GLY A 421 -10.67 5.02 29.15
C GLY A 421 -12.19 5.24 29.24
N LEU A 422 -12.83 5.59 28.13
CA LEU A 422 -14.27 5.80 27.99
C LEU A 422 -14.94 4.57 27.37
N SER A 423 -16.20 4.34 27.73
CA SER A 423 -17.03 3.35 27.04
C SER A 423 -17.68 4.02 25.82
N SER A 424 -17.46 3.48 24.62
CA SER A 424 -18.12 4.00 23.42
C SER A 424 -19.58 3.53 23.28
N GLY A 425 -19.97 2.47 23.99
CA GLY A 425 -21.26 1.81 23.78
C GLY A 425 -21.35 1.14 22.41
N ALA A 426 -20.21 0.65 21.88
CA ALA A 426 -20.20 -0.13 20.64
C ALA A 426 -21.13 -1.36 20.78
N PRO A 427 -21.94 -1.67 19.75
CA PRO A 427 -22.88 -2.77 19.80
C PRO A 427 -22.18 -4.12 19.77
N GLU A 428 -22.79 -5.13 20.37
CA GLU A 428 -22.33 -6.52 20.33
C GLU A 428 -23.26 -7.36 19.45
N HIS A 429 -22.71 -7.97 18.40
CA HIS A 429 -23.44 -8.81 17.45
C HIS A 429 -22.87 -10.23 17.40
N THR A 430 -23.75 -11.19 17.18
CA THR A 430 -23.40 -12.57 16.85
C THR A 430 -23.83 -12.91 15.43
N VAL A 431 -22.96 -13.61 14.70
CA VAL A 431 -23.32 -14.21 13.41
C VAL A 431 -23.69 -15.68 13.63
N TYR A 432 -24.96 -16.01 13.43
CA TYR A 432 -25.44 -17.39 13.45
C TYR A 432 -25.36 -17.99 12.06
N VAL A 433 -24.82 -19.20 11.95
CA VAL A 433 -24.72 -19.94 10.68
C VAL A 433 -25.71 -21.09 10.68
N THR A 434 -26.47 -21.24 9.60
CA THR A 434 -27.43 -22.34 9.39
C THR A 434 -27.17 -23.06 8.07
N GLY A 435 -27.76 -24.25 7.91
CA GLY A 435 -27.63 -25.07 6.71
C GLY A 435 -26.38 -25.95 6.66
N LEU A 436 -25.64 -26.07 7.76
CA LEU A 436 -24.45 -26.92 7.91
C LEU A 436 -24.61 -27.89 9.09
N SER A 437 -24.15 -29.13 8.95
CA SER A 437 -24.00 -30.01 10.11
C SER A 437 -22.98 -29.46 11.11
N ALA A 438 -23.01 -29.92 12.36
CA ALA A 438 -22.05 -29.49 13.39
C ALA A 438 -20.58 -29.67 12.98
N HIS A 439 -20.26 -30.71 12.21
CA HIS A 439 -18.90 -30.91 11.69
C HIS A 439 -18.55 -29.91 10.59
N GLU A 440 -19.45 -29.71 9.62
CA GLU A 440 -19.26 -28.74 8.53
C GLU A 440 -19.19 -27.30 9.05
N PHE A 441 -19.93 -26.97 10.12
CA PHE A 441 -19.86 -25.67 10.78
C PHE A 441 -18.47 -25.41 11.37
N GLU A 442 -17.89 -26.36 12.09
CA GLU A 442 -16.55 -26.18 12.66
C GLU A 442 -15.48 -26.08 11.55
N GLU A 443 -15.64 -26.84 10.45
CA GLU A 443 -14.78 -26.68 9.27
C GLU A 443 -14.94 -25.28 8.64
N PHE A 444 -16.18 -24.84 8.42
CA PHE A 444 -16.48 -23.52 7.90
C PHE A 444 -15.85 -22.43 8.76
N ARG A 445 -16.17 -22.41 10.05
CA ARG A 445 -15.67 -21.44 11.03
C ARG A 445 -14.13 -21.40 11.05
N ALA A 446 -13.46 -22.54 10.97
CA ALA A 446 -11.99 -22.61 10.95
C ALA A 446 -11.37 -22.01 9.68
N THR A 447 -12.15 -21.77 8.62
CA THR A 447 -11.68 -21.14 7.38
C THR A 447 -11.96 -19.64 7.29
N GLN A 448 -12.79 -19.08 8.17
CA GLN A 448 -13.19 -17.67 8.09
C GLN A 448 -12.22 -16.73 8.85
N THR A 449 -11.95 -15.54 8.30
CA THR A 449 -11.09 -14.51 8.91
C THR A 449 -11.83 -13.57 9.85
N TYR A 450 -13.16 -13.64 9.89
CA TYR A 450 -13.97 -12.78 10.75
C TYR A 450 -13.61 -12.98 12.23
N ALA A 451 -13.30 -11.89 12.92
CA ALA A 451 -12.82 -11.93 14.30
C ALA A 451 -13.94 -11.89 15.37
N GLY A 452 -15.17 -11.56 14.96
CA GLY A 452 -16.32 -11.48 15.87
C GLY A 452 -16.92 -12.85 16.21
N GLN A 453 -18.04 -12.83 16.93
CA GLN A 453 -18.70 -14.05 17.39
C GLN A 453 -19.44 -14.75 16.25
N VAL A 454 -19.16 -16.06 16.08
CA VAL A 454 -19.82 -16.91 15.09
C VAL A 454 -20.30 -18.20 15.77
N GLU A 455 -21.59 -18.49 15.67
CA GLU A 455 -22.23 -19.64 16.31
C GLU A 455 -23.09 -20.45 15.34
N SER A 456 -23.34 -21.73 15.64
CA SER A 456 -24.24 -22.58 14.87
C SER A 456 -25.67 -22.41 15.36
N LEU A 457 -26.59 -22.08 14.45
CA LEU A 457 -28.01 -21.93 14.78
C LEU A 457 -28.62 -23.23 15.31
N ASP A 458 -28.24 -24.37 14.73
CA ASP A 458 -28.70 -25.70 15.15
C ASP A 458 -28.32 -26.04 16.60
N THR A 459 -27.29 -25.39 17.16
CA THR A 459 -26.82 -25.61 18.53
C THR A 459 -27.60 -24.78 19.54
N VAL A 460 -27.90 -23.52 19.22
CA VAL A 460 -28.66 -22.61 20.10
C VAL A 460 -30.17 -22.83 19.99
N GLY A 461 -30.63 -23.41 18.88
CA GLY A 461 -32.01 -23.79 18.60
C GLY A 461 -32.88 -22.66 18.03
N ASP A 462 -33.84 -23.03 17.18
CA ASP A 462 -34.73 -22.12 16.43
C ASP A 462 -35.49 -21.11 17.29
N SER A 463 -35.74 -21.42 18.56
CA SER A 463 -36.41 -20.53 19.51
C SER A 463 -35.50 -19.46 20.12
N HIS A 464 -34.19 -19.49 19.84
CA HIS A 464 -33.25 -18.48 20.30
C HIS A 464 -33.64 -17.10 19.76
N ALA A 465 -33.56 -16.08 20.60
CA ALA A 465 -33.94 -14.72 20.26
C ALA A 465 -32.69 -13.87 20.03
N ALA A 466 -32.66 -13.08 18.96
CA ALA A 466 -31.55 -12.18 18.67
C ALA A 466 -31.28 -11.19 19.83
N GLY A 467 -30.01 -10.86 20.01
CA GLY A 467 -29.47 -9.98 21.03
C GLY A 467 -30.01 -8.55 20.99
N PRO A 468 -29.66 -7.71 21.99
CA PRO A 468 -30.18 -6.36 22.13
C PRO A 468 -29.86 -5.44 20.96
N ASP A 469 -28.71 -5.62 20.32
CA ASP A 469 -28.27 -4.81 19.17
C ASP A 469 -28.66 -5.44 17.82
N GLY A 470 -29.36 -6.58 17.84
CA GLY A 470 -29.64 -7.40 16.66
C GLY A 470 -28.45 -8.29 16.27
N ASP A 471 -28.73 -9.29 15.44
CA ASP A 471 -27.76 -10.32 15.02
C ASP A 471 -27.89 -10.61 13.52
N VAL A 472 -26.98 -11.41 12.98
CA VAL A 472 -27.01 -11.83 11.57
C VAL A 472 -27.20 -13.35 11.50
N VAL A 473 -28.09 -13.81 10.63
CA VAL A 473 -28.23 -15.24 10.27
C VAL A 473 -27.69 -15.46 8.86
N LEU A 474 -26.60 -16.21 8.73
CA LEU A 474 -26.00 -16.61 7.46
C LEU A 474 -26.48 -18.02 7.07
N ASP A 475 -27.25 -18.11 6.00
CA ASP A 475 -27.74 -19.36 5.44
C ASP A 475 -26.82 -19.86 4.33
N LEU A 476 -26.28 -21.07 4.53
CA LEU A 476 -25.39 -21.76 3.61
C LEU A 476 -26.02 -23.02 2.99
N ALA A 477 -27.32 -23.27 3.22
CA ALA A 477 -27.99 -24.46 2.72
C ALA A 477 -27.81 -24.63 1.19
N GLY A 478 -27.38 -25.82 0.76
CA GLY A 478 -27.25 -26.17 -0.65
C GLY A 478 -26.14 -25.45 -1.44
N SER A 479 -25.29 -24.65 -0.77
CA SER A 479 -24.29 -23.79 -1.40
C SER A 479 -22.87 -24.32 -1.15
N ALA A 480 -22.03 -24.34 -2.19
CA ALA A 480 -20.60 -24.58 -2.02
C ALA A 480 -19.93 -23.29 -1.52
N TRP A 481 -19.41 -23.32 -0.31
CA TRP A 481 -18.66 -22.20 0.26
C TRP A 481 -17.15 -22.43 0.09
N ALA A 482 -16.46 -21.42 -0.45
CA ALA A 482 -15.01 -21.46 -0.63
C ALA A 482 -14.46 -20.04 -0.57
N GLY A 483 -13.74 -19.72 0.51
CA GLY A 483 -13.15 -18.40 0.68
C GLY A 483 -13.11 -18.03 2.16
N PRO A 484 -12.06 -17.33 2.61
CA PRO A 484 -11.93 -16.98 4.02
C PRO A 484 -12.77 -15.76 4.43
N HIS A 485 -13.42 -15.07 3.50
CA HIS A 485 -14.01 -13.75 3.75
C HIS A 485 -15.54 -13.71 3.76
N LEU A 486 -16.23 -14.85 3.61
CA LEU A 486 -17.68 -14.87 3.42
C LEU A 486 -18.43 -14.18 4.57
N VAL A 487 -18.08 -14.51 5.81
CA VAL A 487 -18.69 -13.88 7.00
C VAL A 487 -18.35 -12.40 7.09
N GLN A 488 -17.09 -12.04 6.79
CA GLN A 488 -16.63 -10.66 6.85
C GLN A 488 -17.35 -9.77 5.82
N ASP A 489 -17.51 -10.25 4.59
CA ASP A 489 -18.20 -9.51 3.53
C ASP A 489 -19.70 -9.35 3.83
N ALA A 490 -20.33 -10.39 4.40
CA ALA A 490 -21.71 -10.32 4.88
C ALA A 490 -21.89 -9.23 5.95
N VAL A 491 -21.03 -9.23 6.96
CA VAL A 491 -21.04 -8.25 8.05
C VAL A 491 -20.79 -6.84 7.51
N ASN A 492 -19.76 -6.68 6.67
CA ASN A 492 -19.40 -5.39 6.10
C ASN A 492 -20.57 -4.80 5.29
N ALA A 493 -21.37 -5.61 4.61
CA ALA A 493 -22.55 -5.13 3.90
C ALA A 493 -23.57 -4.43 4.80
N PHE A 494 -23.77 -4.93 6.02
CA PHE A 494 -24.62 -4.26 7.02
C PHE A 494 -23.99 -3.01 7.63
N ARG A 495 -22.68 -2.75 7.43
CA ARG A 495 -21.99 -1.52 7.85
C ARG A 495 -22.13 -0.36 6.85
N TYR A 496 -22.64 -0.61 5.65
CA TYR A 496 -22.87 0.43 4.63
C TYR A 496 -24.26 0.40 3.99
N SER A 497 -25.16 -0.48 4.43
CA SER A 497 -26.51 -0.58 3.90
C SER A 497 -27.54 -0.92 4.98
N ASP A 498 -28.73 -0.32 4.87
CA ASP A 498 -29.89 -0.63 5.68
C ASP A 498 -30.82 -1.58 4.91
N VAL A 499 -30.49 -2.87 4.94
CA VAL A 499 -31.26 -3.94 4.29
C VAL A 499 -31.62 -5.04 5.28
N ASP A 500 -32.72 -5.74 5.01
CA ASP A 500 -33.10 -6.91 5.81
C ASP A 500 -32.29 -8.14 5.40
N GLU A 501 -31.83 -8.20 4.15
CA GLU A 501 -31.10 -9.34 3.59
C GLU A 501 -29.95 -8.89 2.69
N VAL A 502 -28.84 -9.63 2.74
CA VAL A 502 -27.70 -9.51 1.84
C VAL A 502 -27.57 -10.80 1.06
N LEU A 503 -27.55 -10.69 -0.27
CA LEU A 503 -27.36 -11.79 -1.20
C LEU A 503 -25.89 -11.81 -1.63
N ILE A 504 -25.19 -12.91 -1.38
CA ILE A 504 -23.76 -13.00 -1.64
C ILE A 504 -23.51 -13.83 -2.89
N HIS A 505 -22.92 -13.17 -3.89
CA HIS A 505 -22.62 -13.76 -5.19
C HIS A 505 -21.11 -14.01 -5.36
N PRO A 506 -20.75 -14.97 -6.24
CA PRO A 506 -19.41 -15.04 -6.80
C PRO A 506 -18.96 -13.75 -7.46
N ILE A 507 -17.66 -13.43 -7.33
CA ILE A 507 -17.07 -12.19 -7.85
C ILE A 507 -17.15 -12.09 -9.38
N ASP A 508 -17.19 -13.25 -10.04
CA ASP A 508 -17.34 -13.43 -11.47
C ASP A 508 -18.81 -13.51 -11.91
N SER A 509 -19.77 -13.26 -11.01
CA SER A 509 -21.19 -13.26 -11.36
C SER A 509 -21.53 -12.24 -12.45
N ALA A 510 -22.50 -12.63 -13.28
CA ALA A 510 -23.15 -11.78 -14.26
C ALA A 510 -24.27 -10.91 -13.65
N ASP A 511 -24.68 -11.18 -12.40
CA ASP A 511 -25.65 -10.37 -11.66
C ASP A 511 -25.13 -8.94 -11.43
N ASP A 512 -26.07 -8.03 -11.20
CA ASP A 512 -25.79 -6.69 -10.72
C ASP A 512 -25.31 -6.75 -9.26
N LEU A 513 -24.12 -6.22 -9.00
CA LEU A 513 -23.43 -6.29 -7.71
C LEU A 513 -23.39 -4.91 -7.05
N PHE A 514 -23.49 -4.91 -5.72
CA PHE A 514 -23.64 -3.72 -4.88
C PHE A 514 -24.89 -2.90 -5.24
N GLU A 515 -25.96 -3.59 -5.65
CA GLU A 515 -27.23 -3.03 -6.09
C GLU A 515 -28.38 -3.62 -5.26
N TYR A 516 -29.43 -2.83 -5.04
CA TYR A 516 -30.63 -3.32 -4.37
C TYR A 516 -31.35 -4.33 -5.27
N ALA A 517 -31.74 -5.47 -4.71
CA ALA A 517 -32.36 -6.56 -5.45
C ALA A 517 -33.89 -6.59 -5.26
N ASP A 518 -34.64 -6.62 -6.37
CA ASP A 518 -36.11 -6.78 -6.35
C ASP A 518 -36.50 -8.27 -6.35
N ARG A 519 -37.28 -8.68 -5.34
CA ARG A 519 -37.67 -10.10 -5.13
C ARG A 519 -38.73 -10.60 -6.13
N ALA A 520 -39.52 -9.69 -6.73
CA ALA A 520 -40.71 -10.03 -7.52
C ALA A 520 -40.43 -10.79 -8.85
N GLU A 521 -39.19 -10.78 -9.34
CA GLU A 521 -38.83 -11.42 -10.61
C GLU A 521 -38.13 -12.78 -10.47
N ARG A 522 -37.80 -13.22 -9.24
CA ARG A 522 -36.86 -14.35 -9.03
C ARG A 522 -37.47 -15.63 -8.40
N SER A 523 -38.73 -15.61 -7.94
CA SER A 523 -39.34 -16.80 -7.33
C SER A 523 -39.60 -17.92 -8.36
N GLY A 524 -38.89 -19.05 -8.25
CA GLY A 524 -39.28 -20.32 -8.89
C GLY A 524 -38.23 -21.07 -9.72
N SER A 525 -36.94 -20.72 -9.68
CA SER A 525 -35.88 -21.48 -10.39
C SER A 525 -34.99 -22.28 -9.42
N GLU A 526 -34.44 -23.42 -9.85
CA GLU A 526 -33.48 -24.23 -9.07
C GLU A 526 -32.21 -23.45 -8.66
N ALA A 527 -31.89 -22.33 -9.32
CA ALA A 527 -30.77 -21.45 -8.98
C ALA A 527 -31.02 -20.64 -7.69
N ASP A 528 -32.28 -20.41 -7.31
CA ASP A 528 -32.67 -19.64 -6.11
C ASP A 528 -32.39 -20.43 -4.81
N ASN A 529 -32.34 -21.77 -4.90
CA ASN A 529 -32.11 -22.68 -3.76
C ASN A 529 -30.62 -22.90 -3.42
N ARG A 530 -29.68 -22.21 -4.09
CA ARG A 530 -28.22 -22.34 -3.87
C ARG A 530 -27.52 -20.99 -3.63
N GLN A 531 -28.28 -19.95 -3.33
CA GLN A 531 -27.75 -18.60 -3.12
C GLN A 531 -27.42 -18.42 -1.64
N ILE A 532 -26.22 -17.94 -1.34
CA ILE A 532 -25.81 -17.62 0.03
C ILE A 532 -26.49 -16.32 0.47
N ARG A 533 -27.12 -16.33 1.65
CA ARG A 533 -27.90 -15.20 2.16
C ARG A 533 -27.50 -14.89 3.59
N ALA A 534 -27.39 -13.61 3.92
CA ALA A 534 -27.25 -13.15 5.28
C ALA A 534 -28.44 -12.26 5.64
N THR A 535 -29.17 -12.58 6.70
CA THR A 535 -30.40 -11.89 7.10
C THR A 535 -30.21 -11.20 8.44
N TRP A 536 -30.66 -9.96 8.55
CA TRP A 536 -30.62 -9.20 9.79
C TRP A 536 -31.77 -9.60 10.72
N ALA A 537 -31.45 -10.13 11.89
CA ALA A 537 -32.39 -10.47 12.95
C ALA A 537 -32.47 -9.32 13.97
N ARG A 538 -33.63 -8.66 14.06
CA ARG A 538 -33.84 -7.57 15.02
C ARG A 538 -33.93 -8.10 16.44
N GLN A 539 -33.62 -7.26 17.42
CA GLN A 539 -33.76 -7.59 18.84
C GLN A 539 -35.04 -8.36 19.16
N GLY A 540 -34.89 -9.50 19.83
CA GLY A 540 -36.00 -10.34 20.27
C GLY A 540 -36.65 -11.19 19.16
N THR A 541 -36.22 -11.08 17.90
CA THR A 541 -36.68 -11.94 16.80
C THR A 541 -36.20 -13.37 17.03
N ARG A 542 -37.09 -14.35 16.89
CA ARG A 542 -36.70 -15.76 16.94
C ARG A 542 -35.98 -16.15 15.67
N LEU A 543 -34.78 -16.69 15.81
CA LEU A 543 -33.87 -16.92 14.68
C LEU A 543 -34.38 -17.98 13.70
N GLY A 544 -35.12 -19.00 14.16
CA GLY A 544 -35.72 -20.01 13.29
C GLY A 544 -37.09 -19.62 12.70
N GLU A 545 -37.64 -18.47 13.10
CA GLU A 545 -38.92 -17.93 12.60
C GLU A 545 -38.70 -16.67 11.73
N ILE A 546 -37.49 -16.49 11.17
CA ILE A 546 -37.22 -15.43 10.17
C ILE A 546 -37.90 -15.83 8.85
N GLU A 547 -39.23 -15.91 8.87
CA GLU A 547 -40.11 -16.16 7.71
C GLU A 547 -40.61 -14.85 7.09
N ASP A 548 -40.39 -13.71 7.75
CA ASP A 548 -40.84 -12.41 7.27
C ASP A 548 -40.08 -12.04 5.99
N VAL A 549 -40.84 -11.90 4.90
CA VAL A 549 -40.34 -11.48 3.58
C VAL A 549 -39.47 -10.22 3.74
N PRO A 550 -38.16 -10.28 3.44
CA PRO A 550 -37.27 -9.13 3.52
C PRO A 550 -37.87 -7.96 2.72
N ARG A 551 -37.93 -6.76 3.29
CA ARG A 551 -38.49 -5.60 2.59
C ARG A 551 -37.48 -4.99 1.62
N ALA A 552 -36.19 -5.18 1.89
CA ALA A 552 -35.08 -4.72 1.07
C ALA A 552 -33.95 -5.75 1.12
N ALA A 553 -33.35 -6.02 -0.05
CA ALA A 553 -32.19 -6.89 -0.19
C ALA A 553 -31.06 -6.17 -0.95
N LEU A 554 -29.80 -6.46 -0.61
CA LEU A 554 -28.63 -5.98 -1.34
C LEU A 554 -27.84 -7.16 -1.91
N ALA A 555 -27.54 -7.14 -3.21
CA ALA A 555 -26.60 -8.07 -3.80
C ALA A 555 -25.16 -7.56 -3.62
N ILE A 556 -24.24 -8.42 -3.17
CA ILE A 556 -22.81 -8.12 -3.05
C ILE A 556 -21.97 -9.22 -3.70
N ALA A 557 -20.69 -8.94 -3.95
CA ALA A 557 -19.72 -9.95 -4.31
C ALA A 557 -18.83 -10.31 -3.11
N SER A 558 -18.51 -11.59 -3.00
CA SER A 558 -17.43 -12.11 -2.15
C SER A 558 -16.42 -12.87 -3.01
N ASP A 559 -15.32 -13.35 -2.43
CA ASP A 559 -14.24 -14.05 -3.14
C ASP A 559 -14.58 -15.50 -3.56
N LEU A 560 -15.88 -15.80 -3.66
CA LEU A 560 -16.41 -17.00 -4.27
C LEU A 560 -16.17 -16.95 -5.79
N ILE A 561 -15.89 -18.10 -6.40
CA ILE A 561 -15.67 -18.26 -7.83
C ILE A 561 -16.70 -19.25 -8.37
N ALA A 562 -17.53 -18.83 -9.34
CA ALA A 562 -18.55 -19.67 -9.95
C ALA A 562 -17.95 -20.69 -10.92
N ASP A 563 -17.06 -20.22 -11.81
CA ASP A 563 -16.40 -21.02 -12.83
C ASP A 563 -14.88 -20.75 -12.86
N ARG A 564 -14.07 -21.72 -13.31
CA ARG A 564 -12.61 -21.49 -13.43
C ARG A 564 -12.34 -20.33 -14.40
N VAL A 565 -11.72 -19.27 -13.88
CA VAL A 565 -11.28 -18.10 -14.65
C VAL A 565 -10.21 -18.51 -15.68
N GLU A 566 -10.39 -18.01 -16.91
CA GLU A 566 -9.45 -17.97 -18.05
C GLU A 566 -8.49 -19.18 -18.21
N SER A 567 -8.79 -20.08 -19.15
CA SER A 567 -7.76 -21.01 -19.63
C SER A 567 -6.72 -20.26 -20.46
N ILE A 568 -5.63 -19.83 -19.84
CA ILE A 568 -4.41 -19.48 -20.58
C ILE A 568 -3.91 -20.74 -21.31
N THR A 569 -3.53 -20.59 -22.58
CA THR A 569 -2.84 -21.66 -23.29
C THR A 569 -1.38 -21.62 -22.87
N VAL A 570 -0.97 -22.53 -22.00
CA VAL A 570 0.41 -22.65 -21.54
C VAL A 570 1.23 -23.55 -22.45
N SER A 571 2.53 -23.24 -22.57
CA SER A 571 3.46 -24.12 -23.28
C SER A 571 3.53 -25.48 -22.59
N ALA A 572 3.50 -26.55 -23.39
CA ALA A 572 3.74 -27.91 -22.89
C ALA A 572 5.17 -28.09 -22.35
N GLU A 573 6.10 -27.27 -22.83
CA GLU A 573 7.51 -27.24 -22.41
C GLU A 573 7.83 -25.83 -21.88
N PRO A 574 7.69 -25.57 -20.57
CA PRO A 574 8.07 -24.29 -19.98
C PRO A 574 9.59 -24.07 -20.07
N GLU A 575 10.01 -22.84 -20.36
CA GLU A 575 11.42 -22.47 -20.53
C GLU A 575 12.09 -22.10 -19.21
N ILE A 576 11.34 -21.54 -18.26
CA ILE A 576 11.87 -20.99 -17.01
C ILE A 576 10.96 -21.32 -15.82
N SER A 577 11.53 -21.68 -14.66
CA SER A 577 10.81 -21.75 -13.39
C SER A 577 11.07 -20.48 -12.59
N ILE A 578 10.00 -19.87 -12.10
CA ILE A 578 10.03 -18.72 -11.20
C ILE A 578 9.70 -19.23 -9.80
N VAL A 579 10.70 -19.25 -8.92
CA VAL A 579 10.55 -19.73 -7.54
C VAL A 579 10.11 -18.58 -6.64
N VAL A 580 8.93 -18.72 -6.03
CA VAL A 580 8.35 -17.73 -5.11
C VAL A 580 8.23 -18.33 -3.71
N PRO A 581 9.05 -17.88 -2.74
CA PRO A 581 8.96 -18.34 -1.35
C PRO A 581 7.83 -17.60 -0.62
N VAL A 582 6.84 -18.34 -0.11
CA VAL A 582 5.63 -17.76 0.50
C VAL A 582 5.58 -18.10 1.99
N TYR A 583 5.31 -17.10 2.83
CA TYR A 583 4.98 -17.30 4.24
C TYR A 583 4.18 -16.10 4.76
N ASN A 584 2.93 -16.33 5.13
CA ASN A 584 1.98 -15.32 5.64
C ASN A 584 1.97 -14.00 4.86
N ASN A 585 1.87 -14.09 3.54
CA ASN A 585 1.97 -12.94 2.64
C ASN A 585 1.14 -13.09 1.35
N GLY A 586 0.00 -13.77 1.46
CA GLY A 586 -0.93 -14.06 0.36
C GLY A 586 -1.39 -12.83 -0.42
N PRO A 587 -1.85 -11.75 0.23
CA PRO A 587 -2.29 -10.54 -0.47
C PRO A 587 -1.23 -9.93 -1.37
N HIS A 588 0.01 -9.80 -0.88
CA HIS A 588 1.13 -9.33 -1.71
C HIS A 588 1.44 -10.31 -2.83
N LEU A 589 1.44 -11.63 -2.55
CA LEU A 589 1.61 -12.65 -3.58
C LEU A 589 0.59 -12.45 -4.70
N LYS A 590 -0.70 -12.31 -4.38
CA LYS A 590 -1.78 -12.16 -5.36
C LYS A 590 -1.67 -10.86 -6.14
N PHE A 591 -1.68 -9.72 -5.44
CA PHE A 591 -1.86 -8.41 -6.08
C PHE A 591 -0.56 -7.71 -6.52
N LYS A 592 0.61 -8.18 -6.06
CA LYS A 592 1.93 -7.65 -6.45
C LYS A 592 2.70 -8.64 -7.30
N CYS A 593 3.24 -9.68 -6.66
CA CYS A 593 4.17 -10.62 -7.29
C CYS A 593 3.50 -11.30 -8.49
N PHE A 594 2.37 -11.97 -8.29
CA PHE A 594 1.70 -12.75 -9.32
C PHE A 594 1.14 -11.88 -10.46
N GLU A 595 0.54 -10.73 -10.14
CA GLU A 595 0.14 -9.77 -11.18
C GLU A 595 1.32 -9.28 -12.00
N SER A 596 2.47 -8.99 -11.38
CA SER A 596 3.68 -8.64 -12.14
C SER A 596 4.13 -9.76 -13.07
N LEU A 597 3.98 -11.03 -12.65
CA LEU A 597 4.25 -12.21 -13.48
C LEU A 597 3.30 -12.30 -14.68
N ARG A 598 1.99 -12.15 -14.45
CA ARG A 598 0.96 -12.18 -15.49
C ARG A 598 1.17 -11.16 -16.61
N ARG A 599 1.75 -9.99 -16.30
CA ARG A 599 1.98 -8.91 -17.27
C ARG A 599 3.10 -9.18 -18.28
N SER A 600 3.99 -10.13 -18.00
CA SER A 600 5.15 -10.39 -18.87
C SER A 600 4.82 -11.35 -20.01
N SER A 601 5.47 -11.12 -21.16
CA SER A 601 5.38 -11.93 -22.37
C SER A 601 5.94 -13.36 -22.23
N ILE A 602 6.57 -13.71 -21.10
CA ILE A 602 7.01 -15.09 -20.82
C ILE A 602 6.05 -15.87 -19.93
N PHE A 603 4.95 -15.27 -19.45
CA PHE A 603 4.10 -15.90 -18.43
C PHE A 603 3.55 -17.26 -18.89
N ASP A 604 3.08 -17.36 -20.12
CA ASP A 604 2.57 -18.59 -20.74
C ASP A 604 3.64 -19.67 -20.99
N ARG A 605 4.92 -19.28 -20.97
CA ARG A 605 6.10 -20.15 -21.14
C ARG A 605 6.88 -20.35 -19.84
N ALA A 606 6.41 -19.81 -18.72
CA ALA A 606 7.03 -19.93 -17.40
C ALA A 606 6.25 -20.90 -16.51
N GLU A 607 6.96 -21.67 -15.70
CA GLU A 607 6.41 -22.40 -14.55
C GLU A 607 6.55 -21.52 -13.29
N VAL A 608 5.47 -21.27 -12.57
CA VAL A 608 5.51 -20.53 -11.30
C VAL A 608 5.44 -21.52 -10.15
N LEU A 609 6.54 -21.63 -9.39
CA LEU A 609 6.65 -22.53 -8.24
C LEU A 609 6.44 -21.74 -6.95
N LEU A 610 5.24 -21.85 -6.39
CA LEU A 610 4.88 -21.25 -5.11
C LEU A 610 5.28 -22.22 -3.99
N ILE A 611 6.30 -21.86 -3.21
CA ILE A 611 6.82 -22.70 -2.14
C ILE A 611 6.42 -22.09 -0.80
N ASP A 612 5.33 -22.61 -0.24
CA ASP A 612 4.79 -22.21 1.05
C ASP A 612 5.60 -22.82 2.21
N ASP A 613 6.19 -21.95 3.02
CA ASP A 613 7.04 -22.31 4.16
C ASP A 613 6.24 -22.69 5.42
N GLY A 614 4.96 -23.04 5.25
CA GLY A 614 4.04 -23.44 6.32
C GLY A 614 3.28 -22.25 6.88
N SER A 615 2.61 -21.51 6.00
CA SER A 615 1.78 -20.36 6.37
C SER A 615 0.66 -20.75 7.33
N THR A 616 0.30 -19.82 8.21
CA THR A 616 -0.68 -20.03 9.29
C THR A 616 -1.91 -19.14 9.17
N ASP A 617 -1.85 -18.06 8.40
CA ASP A 617 -3.03 -17.25 8.09
C ASP A 617 -3.86 -17.91 6.98
N LEU A 618 -5.18 -17.78 7.14
CA LEU A 618 -6.16 -18.42 6.26
C LEU A 618 -6.12 -17.82 4.85
N GLU A 619 -5.85 -16.52 4.75
CA GLU A 619 -5.82 -15.79 3.48
C GLU A 619 -4.70 -16.28 2.56
N THR A 620 -3.48 -16.46 3.06
CA THR A 620 -2.37 -17.02 2.29
C THR A 620 -2.67 -18.42 1.79
N VAL A 621 -3.24 -19.28 2.65
CA VAL A 621 -3.61 -20.65 2.27
C VAL A 621 -4.69 -20.65 1.18
N ALA A 622 -5.71 -19.79 1.32
CA ALA A 622 -6.78 -19.64 0.33
C ALA A 622 -6.23 -19.17 -1.03
N ILE A 623 -5.40 -18.14 -1.04
CA ILE A 623 -4.79 -17.59 -2.26
C ILE A 623 -3.90 -18.63 -2.95
N LEU A 624 -3.10 -19.40 -2.20
CA LEU A 624 -2.31 -20.48 -2.78
C LEU A 624 -3.21 -21.53 -3.46
N ASN A 625 -4.31 -21.92 -2.83
CA ASN A 625 -5.29 -22.84 -3.43
C ASN A 625 -5.95 -22.26 -4.68
N GLU A 626 -6.31 -20.96 -4.66
CA GLU A 626 -6.88 -20.26 -5.79
C GLU A 626 -5.93 -20.28 -6.99
N LEU A 627 -4.69 -19.84 -6.79
CA LEU A 627 -3.70 -19.74 -7.87
C LEU A 627 -3.34 -21.10 -8.47
N ASP A 628 -3.20 -22.14 -7.64
CA ASP A 628 -2.92 -23.51 -8.10
C ASP A 628 -4.07 -24.10 -8.95
N ARG A 629 -5.32 -23.76 -8.61
CA ARG A 629 -6.50 -24.23 -9.34
C ARG A 629 -6.74 -23.43 -10.63
N ALA A 630 -6.50 -22.12 -10.58
CA ALA A 630 -6.81 -21.19 -11.67
C ALA A 630 -5.78 -21.24 -12.80
N TYR A 631 -4.50 -21.48 -12.49
CA TYR A 631 -3.42 -21.36 -13.47
C TYR A 631 -2.67 -22.68 -13.69
N PRO A 632 -2.72 -23.26 -14.90
CA PRO A 632 -2.10 -24.56 -15.17
C PRO A 632 -0.56 -24.55 -15.13
N ASN A 633 0.07 -23.37 -15.22
CA ASN A 633 1.51 -23.18 -15.06
C ASN A 633 1.94 -22.87 -13.62
N VAL A 634 1.01 -22.82 -12.65
CA VAL A 634 1.32 -22.65 -11.23
C VAL A 634 1.37 -24.03 -10.56
N ARG A 635 2.35 -24.22 -9.67
CA ARG A 635 2.42 -25.38 -8.79
C ARG A 635 2.75 -24.95 -7.37
N VAL A 636 1.96 -25.42 -6.41
CA VAL A 636 2.20 -25.17 -4.98
C VAL A 636 2.92 -26.35 -4.31
N HIS A 637 3.93 -26.05 -3.49
CA HIS A 637 4.52 -26.98 -2.52
C HIS A 637 4.33 -26.42 -1.11
N ARG A 638 3.88 -27.24 -0.16
CA ARG A 638 3.63 -26.82 1.24
C ARG A 638 4.49 -27.57 2.23
N PHE A 639 5.14 -26.83 3.11
CA PHE A 639 5.73 -27.34 4.34
C PHE A 639 4.68 -27.43 5.47
N PRO A 640 4.93 -28.22 6.52
CA PRO A 640 4.12 -28.17 7.74
C PRO A 640 4.11 -26.76 8.37
N PRO A 641 3.02 -26.37 9.06
CA PRO A 641 2.87 -25.03 9.64
C PRO A 641 4.03 -24.61 10.56
N GLY A 642 4.37 -23.30 10.54
CA GLY A 642 5.26 -22.69 11.53
C GLY A 642 6.50 -21.96 11.00
N GLY A 643 6.71 -21.93 9.67
CA GLY A 643 7.84 -21.20 9.08
C GLY A 643 9.21 -21.84 9.34
N SER A 644 10.21 -21.52 8.52
CA SER A 644 11.62 -21.88 8.76
C SER A 644 12.45 -20.75 9.35
N GLY A 645 11.84 -19.58 9.54
CA GLY A 645 12.48 -18.36 10.02
C GLY A 645 13.18 -17.52 8.92
N SER A 646 13.25 -18.01 7.69
CA SER A 646 13.76 -17.25 6.53
C SER A 646 13.23 -17.80 5.19
N ALA A 647 13.46 -17.09 4.08
CA ALA A 647 13.14 -17.58 2.74
C ALA A 647 14.08 -18.71 2.24
N SER A 648 15.04 -19.16 3.04
CA SER A 648 16.06 -20.14 2.60
C SER A 648 15.49 -21.52 2.32
N ARG A 649 14.71 -22.09 3.24
CA ARG A 649 14.08 -23.42 3.05
C ARG A 649 13.19 -23.45 1.81
N PRO A 650 12.27 -22.49 1.59
CA PRO A 650 11.43 -22.51 0.40
C PRO A 650 12.21 -22.27 -0.90
N ARG A 651 13.23 -21.39 -0.92
CA ARG A 651 14.05 -21.18 -2.13
C ARG A 651 14.90 -22.41 -2.50
N ASN A 652 15.54 -23.06 -1.51
CA ASN A 652 16.27 -24.31 -1.73
C ASN A 652 15.34 -25.40 -2.29
N LYS A 653 14.14 -25.53 -1.73
CA LYS A 653 13.14 -26.49 -2.19
C LYS A 653 12.61 -26.16 -3.58
N GLY A 654 12.41 -24.88 -3.88
CA GLY A 654 12.05 -24.43 -5.22
C GLY A 654 13.08 -24.83 -6.27
N LEU A 655 14.37 -24.56 -6.01
CA LEU A 655 15.45 -24.99 -6.90
C LEU A 655 15.49 -26.52 -7.06
N GLU A 656 15.33 -27.28 -5.97
CA GLU A 656 15.23 -28.75 -6.03
C GLU A 656 14.13 -29.19 -7.01
N LEU A 657 12.94 -28.57 -6.91
CA LEU A 657 11.74 -28.91 -7.68
C LEU A 657 11.73 -28.36 -9.12
N THR A 658 12.58 -27.38 -9.46
CA THR A 658 12.73 -26.82 -10.82
C THR A 658 13.05 -27.91 -11.84
N ARG A 659 12.28 -27.96 -12.92
CA ARG A 659 12.45 -28.92 -14.04
C ARG A 659 12.83 -28.24 -15.36
N THR A 660 12.66 -26.94 -15.46
CA THR A 660 12.93 -26.15 -16.65
C THR A 660 14.43 -25.93 -16.87
N PRO A 661 14.86 -25.62 -18.10
CA PRO A 661 16.24 -25.26 -18.40
C PRO A 661 16.78 -24.07 -17.59
N TYR A 662 15.92 -23.10 -17.27
CA TYR A 662 16.32 -21.88 -16.56
C TYR A 662 15.52 -21.65 -15.28
N VAL A 663 16.09 -20.88 -14.34
CA VAL A 663 15.46 -20.56 -13.05
C VAL A 663 15.70 -19.12 -12.62
N THR A 664 14.70 -18.53 -11.97
CA THR A 664 14.81 -17.25 -11.26
C THR A 664 14.01 -17.29 -9.95
N TYR A 665 14.10 -16.22 -9.17
CA TYR A 665 13.42 -16.06 -7.89
C TYR A 665 12.67 -14.73 -7.86
N LEU A 666 11.52 -14.70 -7.19
CA LEU A 666 10.78 -13.47 -6.92
C LEU A 666 10.12 -13.57 -5.56
N ASP A 667 10.27 -12.57 -4.71
CA ASP A 667 9.60 -12.55 -3.41
C ASP A 667 8.15 -12.07 -3.52
N PRO A 668 7.23 -12.57 -2.68
CA PRO A 668 5.79 -12.26 -2.79
C PRO A 668 5.47 -10.78 -2.60
N ASP A 669 6.29 -10.03 -1.86
CA ASP A 669 6.18 -8.59 -1.66
C ASP A 669 6.95 -7.76 -2.68
N ASN A 670 7.48 -8.36 -3.75
CA ASN A 670 8.23 -7.68 -4.81
C ASN A 670 7.55 -7.90 -6.16
N GLU A 671 7.98 -7.13 -7.16
CA GLU A 671 7.41 -7.20 -8.51
C GLU A 671 8.53 -7.37 -9.53
N GLN A 672 8.36 -8.27 -10.50
CA GLN A 672 9.19 -8.18 -11.70
C GLN A 672 8.85 -6.91 -12.48
N THR A 673 9.81 -6.36 -13.21
CA THR A 673 9.57 -5.17 -14.02
C THR A 673 9.42 -5.56 -15.48
N ASN A 674 8.21 -5.38 -16.03
CA ASN A 674 7.92 -5.59 -17.44
C ASN A 674 8.42 -6.96 -17.93
N ASP A 675 9.14 -6.99 -19.06
CA ASP A 675 9.79 -8.17 -19.64
C ASP A 675 11.22 -8.38 -19.15
N GLY A 676 11.55 -7.93 -17.94
CA GLY A 676 12.90 -8.05 -17.37
C GLY A 676 13.40 -9.50 -17.36
N PHE A 677 12.60 -10.45 -16.90
CA PHE A 677 12.98 -11.88 -16.94
C PHE A 677 13.04 -12.45 -18.36
N ALA A 678 12.20 -11.96 -19.28
CA ALA A 678 12.26 -12.37 -20.69
C ALA A 678 13.58 -11.93 -21.36
N GLU A 679 14.01 -10.70 -21.11
CA GLU A 679 15.28 -10.16 -21.59
C GLU A 679 16.46 -11.01 -21.06
N LEU A 680 16.49 -11.28 -19.75
CA LEU A 680 17.54 -12.09 -19.16
C LEU A 680 17.54 -13.53 -19.66
N LEU A 681 16.35 -14.14 -19.84
CA LEU A 681 16.21 -15.48 -20.39
C LEU A 681 16.83 -15.57 -21.80
N ALA A 682 16.51 -14.61 -22.67
CA ALA A 682 17.08 -14.55 -24.02
C ALA A 682 18.61 -14.40 -23.97
N MET A 683 19.14 -13.53 -23.10
CA MET A 683 20.59 -13.36 -22.93
C MET A 683 21.29 -14.66 -22.54
N VAL A 684 20.75 -15.40 -21.57
CA VAL A 684 21.31 -16.68 -21.10
C VAL A 684 21.28 -17.71 -22.23
N LYS A 685 20.14 -17.84 -22.91
CA LYS A 685 19.90 -18.82 -23.98
C LYS A 685 20.77 -18.59 -25.21
N ASP A 686 20.91 -17.35 -25.66
CA ASP A 686 21.54 -17.01 -26.93
C ASP A 686 23.08 -16.99 -26.85
N ASN A 687 23.64 -16.86 -25.65
CA ASN A 687 25.09 -16.65 -25.44
C ASN A 687 25.78 -17.73 -24.60
N ASP A 688 25.04 -18.76 -24.17
CA ASP A 688 25.52 -19.84 -23.30
C ASP A 688 26.14 -19.28 -22.01
N TYR A 689 25.46 -18.32 -21.39
CA TYR A 689 25.85 -17.77 -20.09
C TYR A 689 25.37 -18.68 -18.96
N GLN A 690 26.10 -18.72 -17.84
CA GLN A 690 25.62 -19.44 -16.65
C GLN A 690 24.49 -18.68 -15.93
N PHE A 691 24.54 -17.35 -15.98
CA PHE A 691 23.42 -16.49 -15.62
C PHE A 691 23.57 -15.12 -16.29
N ALA A 692 22.46 -14.40 -16.39
CA ALA A 692 22.43 -12.98 -16.75
C ALA A 692 21.81 -12.18 -15.62
N ILE A 693 22.33 -10.97 -15.36
CA ILE A 693 21.88 -10.09 -14.27
C ILE A 693 21.64 -8.67 -14.77
N GLY A 694 20.56 -8.06 -14.29
CA GLY A 694 20.25 -6.66 -14.51
C GLY A 694 20.22 -5.82 -13.23
N ASN A 695 19.79 -4.58 -13.37
CA ASN A 695 19.63 -3.64 -12.26
C ASN A 695 18.36 -3.93 -11.44
N MET A 696 18.21 -3.26 -10.31
CA MET A 696 17.03 -3.37 -9.43
C MET A 696 16.51 -1.98 -9.09
N VAL A 697 15.20 -1.77 -9.10
CA VAL A 697 14.59 -0.59 -8.49
C VAL A 697 14.36 -0.88 -7.01
N ARG A 698 14.68 0.07 -6.14
CA ARG A 698 14.43 -0.03 -4.71
C ARG A 698 13.66 1.18 -4.21
N PHE A 699 12.56 0.92 -3.52
CA PHE A 699 11.82 1.90 -2.76
C PHE A 699 12.14 1.77 -1.28
N LYS A 700 12.54 2.87 -0.63
CA LYS A 700 12.72 2.93 0.82
C LYS A 700 12.10 4.22 1.36
N ASP A 701 12.91 5.26 1.47
CA ASP A 701 12.52 6.65 1.69
C ASP A 701 12.27 7.38 0.36
N LYS A 702 12.96 6.91 -0.69
CA LYS A 702 12.86 7.41 -2.06
C LYS A 702 13.06 6.27 -3.04
N ARG A 703 12.72 6.52 -4.30
CA ARG A 703 13.03 5.63 -5.41
C ARG A 703 14.51 5.70 -5.76
N ILE A 704 15.21 4.58 -5.78
CA ILE A 704 16.60 4.47 -6.26
C ILE A 704 16.76 3.29 -7.22
N THR A 705 17.73 3.38 -8.12
CA THR A 705 18.16 2.24 -8.94
C THR A 705 19.48 1.70 -8.40
N VAL A 706 19.50 0.42 -8.04
CA VAL A 706 20.72 -0.33 -7.68
C VAL A 706 21.35 -0.84 -8.98
N LYS A 707 22.55 -0.36 -9.26
CA LYS A 707 23.25 -0.52 -10.53
C LYS A 707 24.18 -1.74 -10.53
N ASN A 708 23.62 -2.95 -10.57
CA ASN A 708 24.38 -4.20 -10.57
C ASN A 708 25.32 -4.30 -11.79
N ALA A 709 24.81 -4.08 -13.00
CA ALA A 709 25.60 -4.23 -14.22
C ALA A 709 26.83 -3.30 -14.26
N PRO A 710 26.72 -1.99 -13.95
CA PRO A 710 27.90 -1.12 -13.86
C PRO A 710 28.92 -1.52 -12.79
N ILE A 711 28.50 -2.21 -11.72
CA ILE A 711 29.41 -2.73 -10.68
C ILE A 711 30.17 -3.95 -11.19
N LEU A 712 29.52 -4.82 -11.98
CA LEU A 712 30.13 -6.03 -12.54
C LEU A 712 30.92 -5.77 -13.83
N GLN A 713 30.59 -4.73 -14.60
CA GLN A 713 31.24 -4.42 -15.89
C GLN A 713 32.78 -4.43 -15.85
N PRO A 714 33.48 -3.92 -14.82
CA PRO A 714 34.95 -3.94 -14.78
C PRO A 714 35.55 -5.35 -14.65
N VAL A 715 34.76 -6.36 -14.28
CA VAL A 715 35.20 -7.75 -14.11
C VAL A 715 34.65 -8.70 -15.17
N VAL A 716 33.89 -8.21 -16.14
CA VAL A 716 33.27 -8.98 -17.23
C VAL A 716 33.79 -8.47 -18.58
N GLY A 717 34.34 -9.37 -19.39
CA GLY A 717 34.79 -9.11 -20.76
C GLY A 717 33.64 -8.81 -21.73
N GLU A 718 33.96 -8.34 -22.93
CA GLU A 718 32.94 -8.01 -23.95
C GLU A 718 32.12 -9.23 -24.40
N ASP A 719 32.69 -10.42 -24.32
CA ASP A 719 32.08 -11.72 -24.62
C ASP A 719 31.38 -12.39 -23.42
N GLY A 720 31.35 -11.69 -22.28
CA GLY A 720 30.79 -12.15 -21.03
C GLY A 720 31.77 -12.92 -20.13
N GLU A 721 33.03 -13.15 -20.55
CA GLU A 721 34.01 -13.87 -19.74
C GLU A 721 34.30 -13.14 -18.42
N LEU A 722 34.21 -13.87 -17.30
CA LEU A 722 34.46 -13.34 -15.98
C LEU A 722 35.96 -13.42 -15.68
N GLY A 723 36.57 -12.27 -15.39
CA GLY A 723 38.00 -12.21 -15.08
C GLY A 723 38.34 -12.84 -13.72
N ASP A 724 39.59 -13.28 -13.57
CA ASP A 724 40.10 -13.87 -12.34
C ASP A 724 39.77 -13.04 -11.09
N ASN A 725 39.41 -13.74 -10.01
CA ASN A 725 39.08 -13.15 -8.70
C ASN A 725 38.01 -12.05 -8.78
N ALA A 726 37.06 -12.15 -9.72
CA ALA A 726 35.99 -11.17 -9.92
C ALA A 726 35.29 -10.77 -8.63
N LEU A 727 34.91 -11.74 -7.78
CA LEU A 727 34.25 -11.49 -6.51
C LEU A 727 35.07 -10.55 -5.58
N SER A 728 36.38 -10.78 -5.51
CA SER A 728 37.30 -9.95 -4.73
C SER A 728 37.48 -8.55 -5.32
N ARG A 729 37.52 -8.43 -6.66
CA ARG A 729 37.64 -7.16 -7.39
C ARG A 729 36.39 -6.27 -7.23
N VAL A 730 35.20 -6.88 -7.14
CA VAL A 730 33.96 -6.16 -6.79
C VAL A 730 33.72 -6.04 -5.29
N LYS A 731 34.73 -6.35 -4.46
CA LYS A 731 34.71 -6.20 -3.00
C LYS A 731 33.55 -6.96 -2.34
N PHE A 732 33.21 -8.13 -2.87
CA PHE A 732 32.15 -8.99 -2.35
C PHE A 732 30.79 -8.28 -2.23
N GLN A 733 30.52 -7.32 -3.12
CA GLN A 733 29.31 -6.53 -3.09
C GLN A 733 28.08 -7.45 -3.24
N PRO A 734 27.10 -7.39 -2.32
CA PRO A 734 25.90 -8.22 -2.40
C PRO A 734 24.99 -7.73 -3.53
N MET A 735 24.36 -8.68 -4.23
CA MET A 735 23.34 -8.42 -5.25
C MET A 735 22.16 -9.38 -5.07
N SER A 736 20.97 -8.92 -5.43
CA SER A 736 19.74 -9.71 -5.30
C SER A 736 19.68 -10.78 -6.38
N ILE A 737 19.36 -12.02 -5.97
CA ILE A 737 19.10 -13.14 -6.87
C ILE A 737 17.77 -13.01 -7.64
N GLN A 738 16.94 -12.04 -7.27
CA GLN A 738 15.71 -11.69 -8.00
C GLN A 738 16.00 -10.81 -9.23
N ALA A 739 17.24 -10.34 -9.41
CA ALA A 739 17.63 -9.55 -10.57
C ALA A 739 18.35 -10.38 -11.66
N LEU A 740 18.29 -11.72 -11.58
CA LEU A 740 19.00 -12.61 -12.49
C LEU A 740 18.14 -13.79 -12.97
N VAL A 741 18.52 -14.37 -14.11
CA VAL A 741 18.05 -15.67 -14.61
C VAL A 741 19.28 -16.55 -14.77
N ALA A 742 19.23 -17.80 -14.30
CA ALA A 742 20.34 -18.74 -14.31
C ALA A 742 20.02 -20.02 -15.08
N ASP A 743 21.04 -20.66 -15.65
CA ASP A 743 20.96 -22.04 -16.15
C ASP A 743 20.76 -23.00 -14.96
N THR A 744 19.66 -23.75 -14.99
CA THR A 744 19.26 -24.65 -13.90
C THR A 744 20.28 -25.78 -13.72
N ARG A 745 20.82 -26.34 -14.81
CA ARG A 745 21.73 -27.50 -14.74
C ARG A 745 23.04 -27.10 -14.08
N TRP A 746 23.61 -25.98 -14.50
CA TRP A 746 24.80 -25.39 -13.90
C TRP A 746 24.55 -25.08 -12.44
N LEU A 747 23.48 -24.34 -12.10
CA LEU A 747 23.23 -23.92 -10.71
C LEU A 747 23.07 -25.13 -9.77
N LYS A 748 22.35 -26.18 -10.20
CA LYS A 748 22.23 -27.45 -9.44
C LYS A 748 23.57 -28.17 -9.30
N SER A 749 24.42 -28.13 -10.33
CA SER A 749 25.73 -28.81 -10.30
C SER A 749 26.70 -28.24 -9.25
N LEU A 750 26.49 -26.99 -8.82
CA LEU A 750 27.34 -26.35 -7.81
C LEU A 750 27.15 -26.95 -6.40
N GLY A 751 26.01 -27.59 -6.12
CA GLY A 751 25.71 -28.14 -4.78
C GLY A 751 25.63 -27.09 -3.66
N ILE A 752 25.53 -25.81 -4.01
CA ILE A 752 25.37 -24.71 -3.05
C ILE A 752 23.93 -24.59 -2.57
N TYR A 753 23.74 -24.12 -1.34
CA TYR A 753 22.41 -23.94 -0.73
C TYR A 753 22.39 -22.70 0.15
N GLN A 754 21.19 -22.18 0.38
CA GLN A 754 20.93 -21.04 1.24
C GLN A 754 20.79 -21.51 2.69
N PRO A 755 21.60 -21.03 3.66
CA PRO A 755 21.51 -21.48 5.06
C PRO A 755 20.12 -21.21 5.66
N VAL A 756 19.49 -22.22 6.26
CA VAL A 756 18.12 -22.12 6.82
C VAL A 756 18.12 -21.24 8.07
N GLY A 757 17.10 -20.38 8.21
CA GLY A 757 16.97 -19.42 9.32
C GLY A 757 17.86 -18.19 9.22
N ALA A 758 18.70 -18.10 8.18
CA ALA A 758 19.62 -16.98 7.98
C ALA A 758 18.96 -15.76 7.30
N VAL A 759 19.34 -14.56 7.74
CA VAL A 759 19.06 -13.28 7.05
C VAL A 759 20.19 -12.97 6.06
N GLY A 760 19.92 -12.38 4.90
CA GLY A 760 20.95 -12.04 3.89
C GLY A 760 21.54 -13.25 3.15
N GLN A 761 20.86 -14.38 3.24
CA GLN A 761 21.18 -15.63 2.58
C GLN A 761 21.23 -15.52 1.05
N ASP A 762 20.40 -14.66 0.45
CA ASP A 762 20.31 -14.43 -0.99
C ASP A 762 21.58 -13.78 -1.54
N SER A 763 22.07 -12.79 -0.82
CA SER A 763 23.31 -12.08 -1.11
C SER A 763 24.52 -13.02 -1.00
N TYR A 764 24.51 -13.93 -0.04
CA TYR A 764 25.54 -14.96 0.09
C TYR A 764 25.48 -15.98 -1.06
N PHE A 765 24.28 -16.44 -1.41
CA PHE A 765 24.08 -17.34 -2.54
C PHE A 765 24.59 -16.73 -3.85
N PHE A 766 24.28 -15.45 -4.10
CA PHE A 766 24.83 -14.70 -5.24
C PHE A 766 26.37 -14.66 -5.24
N GLN A 767 27.01 -14.42 -4.09
CA GLN A 767 28.48 -14.42 -4.01
C GLN A 767 29.08 -15.76 -4.43
N GLN A 768 28.44 -16.88 -4.05
CA GLN A 768 28.86 -18.21 -4.47
C GLN A 768 28.63 -18.42 -5.98
N MET A 769 27.49 -17.99 -6.51
CA MET A 769 27.21 -18.04 -7.95
C MET A 769 28.27 -17.27 -8.76
N LEU A 770 28.60 -16.03 -8.37
CA LEU A 770 29.59 -15.21 -9.05
C LEU A 770 30.99 -15.85 -8.98
N PHE A 771 31.34 -16.50 -7.86
CA PHE A 771 32.62 -17.19 -7.72
C PHE A 771 32.76 -18.38 -8.67
N HIS A 772 31.69 -19.13 -8.92
CA HIS A 772 31.71 -20.34 -9.75
C HIS A 772 31.39 -20.10 -11.24
N ALA A 773 30.97 -18.88 -11.61
CA ALA A 773 30.66 -18.54 -12.99
C ALA A 773 31.92 -18.21 -13.80
N ASN A 774 31.90 -18.57 -15.07
CA ASN A 774 32.95 -18.26 -16.04
C ASN A 774 32.48 -17.25 -17.10
N ARG A 775 31.18 -17.26 -17.46
CA ARG A 775 30.58 -16.37 -18.46
C ARG A 775 29.21 -15.91 -17.99
N ILE A 776 29.03 -14.59 -17.90
CA ILE A 776 27.79 -13.97 -17.41
C ILE A 776 27.31 -12.84 -18.33
N GLY A 777 25.99 -12.66 -18.40
CA GLY A 777 25.37 -11.54 -19.11
C GLY A 777 25.08 -10.35 -18.19
N LEU A 778 25.28 -9.12 -18.68
CA LEU A 778 24.96 -7.89 -17.94
C LEU A 778 23.99 -7.01 -18.73
N THR A 779 22.94 -6.51 -18.08
CA THR A 779 22.05 -5.47 -18.65
C THR A 779 21.83 -4.32 -17.68
N ASN A 780 21.66 -3.11 -18.21
CA ASN A 780 21.28 -1.94 -17.41
C ASN A 780 19.78 -1.86 -17.14
N THR A 781 18.97 -2.73 -17.75
CA THR A 781 17.54 -2.84 -17.50
C THR A 781 17.29 -3.17 -16.03
N ALA A 782 16.35 -2.47 -15.40
CA ALA A 782 15.85 -2.91 -14.10
C ALA A 782 15.02 -4.17 -14.31
N ILE A 783 15.19 -5.17 -13.45
CA ILE A 783 14.60 -6.50 -13.59
C ILE A 783 13.47 -6.75 -12.60
N HIS A 784 13.59 -6.16 -11.40
CA HIS A 784 12.55 -6.20 -10.39
C HIS A 784 12.55 -4.93 -9.55
N THR A 785 11.44 -4.73 -8.86
CA THR A 785 11.20 -3.67 -7.89
C THR A 785 11.18 -4.26 -6.47
N TYR A 786 12.03 -3.73 -5.61
CA TYR A 786 12.18 -4.11 -4.21
C TYR A 786 11.62 -3.03 -3.28
N TYR A 787 10.62 -3.37 -2.46
CA TYR A 787 10.00 -2.45 -1.49
C TYR A 787 10.61 -2.65 -0.10
N ALA A 788 11.66 -1.90 0.21
CA ALA A 788 12.49 -2.10 1.41
C ALA A 788 11.87 -1.57 2.72
N ALA A 789 10.76 -0.83 2.65
CA ALA A 789 10.09 -0.21 3.79
C ALA A 789 8.73 -0.89 4.04
N VAL A 790 8.75 -2.20 4.35
CA VAL A 790 7.57 -2.93 4.83
C VAL A 790 7.46 -2.81 6.34
N THR A 791 6.24 -2.73 6.86
CA THR A 791 5.92 -2.48 8.28
C THR A 791 6.50 -3.57 9.21
N ASN A 792 6.68 -4.79 8.67
CA ASN A 792 7.30 -5.93 9.33
C ASN A 792 8.84 -6.00 9.17
N SER A 793 9.45 -5.03 8.48
CA SER A 793 10.91 -4.98 8.33
C SER A 793 11.50 -4.49 9.65
N THR A 794 11.97 -5.44 10.48
CA THR A 794 13.09 -5.46 11.46
C THR A 794 13.62 -4.18 12.14
N VAL A 795 12.99 -3.03 12.01
CA VAL A 795 13.49 -1.73 12.49
C VAL A 795 12.82 -1.35 13.82
N ASN A 796 11.64 -1.91 14.11
CA ASN A 796 10.92 -1.66 15.37
C ASN A 796 11.34 -2.61 16.53
N ALA A 797 12.25 -3.57 16.27
CA ALA A 797 12.75 -4.49 17.30
C ALA A 797 14.19 -4.96 16.99
N ILE A 798 15.14 -4.02 16.87
CA ILE A 798 16.57 -4.38 16.77
C ILE A 798 17.04 -4.75 18.19
N GLY A 799 17.27 -6.04 18.42
CA GLY A 799 17.76 -6.60 19.69
C GLY A 799 18.59 -7.86 19.46
N PRO A 800 18.83 -8.71 20.48
CA PRO A 800 19.70 -9.89 20.36
C PRO A 800 19.31 -10.83 19.22
N ARG A 801 18.00 -11.11 19.08
CA ARG A 801 17.44 -11.95 18.01
C ARG A 801 17.81 -11.49 16.60
N PHE A 802 17.99 -10.18 16.38
CA PHE A 802 18.42 -9.65 15.08
C PHE A 802 19.81 -10.17 14.71
N TYR A 803 20.76 -10.12 15.64
CA TYR A 803 22.14 -10.58 15.40
C TYR A 803 22.25 -12.11 15.41
N GLU A 804 21.45 -12.80 16.23
CA GLU A 804 21.38 -14.27 16.24
C GLU A 804 21.03 -14.85 14.87
N LYS A 805 20.11 -14.22 14.13
CA LYS A 805 19.75 -14.61 12.76
C LYS A 805 20.89 -14.50 11.74
N TYR A 806 21.97 -13.78 12.05
CA TYR A 806 23.17 -13.74 11.20
C TYR A 806 24.17 -14.84 11.52
N LEU A 807 24.08 -15.52 12.68
CA LEU A 807 25.05 -16.54 13.08
C LEU A 807 25.18 -17.66 12.04
N PRO A 808 24.09 -18.30 11.56
CA PRO A 808 24.20 -19.36 10.57
C PRO A 808 24.82 -18.87 9.26
N LEU A 809 24.50 -17.63 8.84
CA LEU A 809 25.02 -17.06 7.61
C LEU A 809 26.54 -16.83 7.68
N GLU A 810 26.98 -16.13 8.72
CA GLU A 810 28.36 -15.67 8.83
C GLU A 810 29.32 -16.83 9.11
N GLU A 811 28.87 -17.87 9.83
CA GLU A 811 29.62 -19.12 10.00
C GLU A 811 29.82 -19.86 8.66
N HIS A 812 28.74 -20.02 7.89
CA HIS A 812 28.81 -20.65 6.57
C HIS A 812 29.67 -19.82 5.60
N ARG A 813 29.49 -18.49 5.57
CA ARG A 813 30.28 -17.60 4.71
C ARG A 813 31.76 -17.68 5.04
N ALA A 814 32.13 -17.58 6.32
CA ALA A 814 33.53 -17.64 6.71
C ALA A 814 34.16 -19.01 6.41
N THR A 815 33.41 -20.10 6.56
CA THR A 815 33.87 -21.45 6.20
C THR A 815 34.09 -21.59 4.70
N TRP A 816 33.11 -21.22 3.89
CA TRP A 816 33.24 -21.24 2.43
C TRP A 816 34.38 -20.36 1.94
N LEU A 817 34.53 -19.13 2.47
CA LEU A 817 35.63 -18.23 2.10
C LEU A 817 37.01 -18.81 2.42
N ARG A 818 37.15 -19.61 3.49
CA ARG A 818 38.38 -20.36 3.78
C ARG A 818 38.62 -21.43 2.73
N ASP A 819 37.60 -22.22 2.43
CA ASP A 819 37.69 -23.34 1.50
C ASP A 819 38.07 -22.89 0.08
N VAL A 820 37.58 -21.72 -0.35
CA VAL A 820 37.89 -21.15 -1.67
C VAL A 820 39.08 -20.19 -1.67
N GLY A 821 39.77 -20.00 -0.54
CA GLY A 821 40.97 -19.17 -0.44
C GLY A 821 40.73 -17.65 -0.54
N LEU A 822 39.52 -17.16 -0.27
CA LEU A 822 39.15 -15.74 -0.34
C LEU A 822 38.95 -15.06 1.01
N LEU A 823 39.19 -15.76 2.13
CA LEU A 823 38.98 -15.21 3.48
C LEU A 823 39.79 -13.92 3.72
N GLU A 824 41.07 -13.89 3.37
CA GLU A 824 41.93 -12.72 3.60
C GLU A 824 41.49 -11.51 2.76
N ASP A 825 41.11 -11.76 1.50
CA ASP A 825 40.57 -10.72 0.63
C ASP A 825 39.25 -10.15 1.17
N TYR A 826 38.37 -11.00 1.71
CA TYR A 826 37.13 -10.55 2.34
C TYR A 826 37.41 -9.70 3.59
N ASN A 827 38.34 -10.15 4.44
CA ASN A 827 38.78 -9.43 5.63
C ASN A 827 39.34 -8.05 5.28
N ALA A 828 40.13 -7.95 4.21
CA ALA A 828 40.75 -6.71 3.77
C ALA A 828 39.77 -5.74 3.08
N LYS A 829 38.81 -6.26 2.31
CA LYS A 829 38.01 -5.43 1.38
C LYS A 829 36.56 -5.21 1.82
N ARG A 830 35.98 -6.09 2.65
CA ARG A 830 34.54 -6.09 2.97
C ARG A 830 34.20 -6.15 4.46
N LEU A 831 34.92 -6.94 5.26
CA LEU A 831 34.52 -7.20 6.65
C LEU A 831 34.41 -5.93 7.50
N GLU A 832 35.46 -5.10 7.58
CA GLU A 832 35.43 -3.88 8.42
C GLU A 832 34.35 -2.88 7.99
N PRO A 833 34.23 -2.50 6.69
CA PRO A 833 33.16 -1.63 6.24
C PRO A 833 31.76 -2.18 6.54
N PHE A 834 31.57 -3.49 6.42
CA PHE A 834 30.29 -4.14 6.71
C PHE A 834 29.98 -4.12 8.21
N VAL A 835 30.88 -4.58 9.07
CA VAL A 835 30.67 -4.59 10.52
C VAL A 835 30.39 -3.20 11.04
N LYS A 836 31.18 -2.19 10.62
CA LYS A 836 30.98 -0.80 11.02
C LYS A 836 29.67 -0.22 10.50
N GLY A 837 29.45 -0.31 9.18
CA GLY A 837 28.33 0.34 8.51
C GLY A 837 26.97 -0.34 8.73
N TRP A 838 26.98 -1.63 9.07
CA TRP A 838 25.77 -2.43 9.27
C TRP A 838 25.57 -2.83 10.73
N PHE A 839 26.41 -3.69 11.30
CA PHE A 839 26.19 -4.20 12.66
C PHE A 839 26.35 -3.14 13.74
N VAL A 840 27.47 -2.42 13.77
CA VAL A 840 27.72 -1.42 14.81
C VAL A 840 26.73 -0.27 14.70
N LYS A 841 26.44 0.22 13.48
CA LYS A 841 25.45 1.28 13.26
C LYS A 841 24.03 0.88 13.72
N LYS A 842 23.69 -0.41 13.70
CA LYS A 842 22.37 -0.88 14.16
C LYS A 842 22.23 -0.88 15.68
N LEU A 843 23.34 -0.83 16.43
CA LEU A 843 23.29 -0.65 17.89
C LEU A 843 22.64 0.68 18.28
N ASP A 844 22.65 1.71 17.43
CA ASP A 844 22.02 3.01 17.73
C ASP A 844 20.49 2.89 17.98
N PHE A 845 19.89 1.77 17.57
CA PHE A 845 18.46 1.48 17.69
C PHE A 845 18.13 0.39 18.72
N VAL A 846 19.14 -0.14 19.42
CA VAL A 846 18.97 -1.20 20.43
C VAL A 846 18.69 -0.57 21.79
N ALA A 847 17.70 -1.10 22.51
CA ALA A 847 17.36 -0.67 23.86
C ALA A 847 18.57 -0.77 24.81
N PRO A 848 18.76 0.17 25.77
CA PRO A 848 19.93 0.19 26.65
C PRO A 848 20.25 -1.15 27.35
N GLU A 849 19.22 -1.87 27.78
CA GLU A 849 19.29 -3.18 28.43
C GLU A 849 19.86 -4.30 27.53
N ASP A 850 19.65 -4.22 26.22
CA ASP A 850 20.05 -5.23 25.24
C ASP A 850 21.42 -4.94 24.60
N GLN A 851 21.98 -3.75 24.81
CA GLN A 851 23.24 -3.29 24.20
C GLN A 851 24.41 -4.24 24.46
N ALA A 852 24.56 -4.72 25.71
CA ALA A 852 25.67 -5.58 26.10
C ALA A 852 25.61 -6.95 25.37
N ALA A 853 24.42 -7.56 25.32
CA ALA A 853 24.18 -8.80 24.60
C ALA A 853 24.42 -8.65 23.10
N CYS A 854 23.92 -7.58 22.49
CA CYS A 854 24.13 -7.29 21.07
C CYS A 854 25.62 -7.10 20.72
N ARG A 855 26.38 -6.37 21.56
CA ARG A 855 27.84 -6.20 21.36
C ARG A 855 28.58 -7.53 21.46
N ALA A 856 28.21 -8.40 22.40
CA ALA A 856 28.79 -9.73 22.51
C ALA A 856 28.50 -10.58 21.26
N LEU A 857 27.28 -10.53 20.72
CA LEU A 857 26.90 -11.20 19.48
C LEU A 857 27.68 -10.69 18.27
N ILE A 858 27.87 -9.37 18.12
CA ILE A 858 28.71 -8.80 17.05
C ILE A 858 30.14 -9.34 17.14
N ARG A 859 30.72 -9.37 18.34
CA ARG A 859 32.06 -9.95 18.55
C ARG A 859 32.09 -11.43 18.17
N HIS A 860 31.06 -12.20 18.53
CA HIS A 860 30.94 -13.60 18.12
C HIS A 860 30.90 -13.74 16.60
N LEU A 861 30.04 -13.00 15.90
CA LEU A 861 29.93 -13.00 14.43
C LEU A 861 31.28 -12.73 13.75
N THR A 862 32.05 -11.76 14.26
CA THR A 862 33.36 -11.43 13.67
C THR A 862 34.44 -12.49 13.92
N ARG A 863 34.33 -13.32 14.96
CA ARG A 863 35.32 -14.37 15.27
C ARG A 863 35.37 -15.46 14.21
N PHE A 864 34.27 -15.75 13.53
CA PHE A 864 34.23 -16.73 12.44
C PHE A 864 35.27 -16.43 11.35
N TYR A 865 35.62 -15.16 11.17
CA TYR A 865 36.56 -14.69 10.16
C TYR A 865 38.03 -14.72 10.60
N GLY A 866 38.33 -15.13 11.84
CA GLY A 866 39.70 -15.27 12.35
C GLY A 866 40.50 -13.98 12.48
N LYS A 867 39.88 -12.82 12.24
CA LYS A 867 40.54 -11.50 12.27
C LYS A 867 40.76 -11.05 13.71
N SER A 868 42.03 -10.88 14.09
CA SER A 868 42.45 -10.43 15.41
C SER A 868 42.84 -8.95 15.49
N THR A 869 43.10 -8.31 14.34
CA THR A 869 43.50 -6.90 14.24
C THR A 869 42.57 -6.11 13.31
N TRP A 870 42.19 -4.91 13.74
CA TRP A 870 41.25 -4.03 13.04
C TRP A 870 41.97 -2.75 12.62
N THR A 871 41.84 -2.37 11.35
CA THR A 871 42.47 -1.16 10.80
C THR A 871 41.68 0.10 11.13
N ASP A 872 40.36 -0.01 11.23
CA ASP A 872 39.49 1.07 11.69
C ASP A 872 39.63 1.28 13.22
N PRO A 873 39.99 2.48 13.69
CA PRO A 873 40.21 2.76 15.11
C PRO A 873 38.97 2.54 16.00
N ASP A 874 37.78 2.79 15.46
CA ASP A 874 36.52 2.63 16.21
C ASP A 874 36.24 1.14 16.43
N LEU A 875 36.45 0.31 15.39
CA LEU A 875 36.33 -1.14 15.51
C LEU A 875 37.43 -1.74 16.41
N ALA A 876 38.67 -1.25 16.31
CA ALA A 876 39.74 -1.68 17.21
C ALA A 876 39.36 -1.46 18.68
N THR A 877 38.77 -0.29 18.99
CA THR A 877 38.27 0.05 20.34
C THR A 877 37.06 -0.80 20.74
N PHE A 878 36.14 -1.04 19.81
CA PHE A 878 34.96 -1.88 20.02
C PHE A 878 35.35 -3.33 20.40
N HIS A 879 36.41 -3.85 19.79
CA HIS A 879 36.91 -5.22 20.02
C HIS A 879 37.94 -5.32 21.15
N SER A 880 38.58 -4.23 21.58
CA SER A 880 39.56 -4.23 22.69
C SER A 880 38.93 -4.15 24.09
N THR A 881 37.68 -3.68 24.19
CA THR A 881 36.91 -3.52 25.45
C THR A 881 36.40 -4.84 26.03
N ALA A 882 37.27 -5.86 26.13
CA ALA A 882 36.91 -7.23 26.53
C ALA A 882 37.33 -7.61 27.96
N HIS A 883 37.89 -6.71 28.78
CA HIS A 883 38.21 -6.99 30.19
C HIS A 883 37.63 -5.90 31.10
N GLY A 884 36.42 -6.13 31.58
CA GLY A 884 35.72 -5.34 32.60
C GLY A 884 34.62 -6.19 33.19
#